data_AF-A0A812P3U1-F1
#
_entry.id   AF-A0A812P3U1-F1
#
_cell.length_a   1.000
_cell.length_b   1.000
_cell.length_c   1.000
_cell.angle_alpha   90.00
_cell.angle_beta   90.00
_cell.angle_gamma   90.00
#
_symmetry.space_group_name_H-M   'P 1'
#
loop_
_entity.id
_entity.type
_entity.pdbx_description
1 polymer ?
#
loop_
_entity_poly.entity_id
_entity_poly.type
_entity_poly.pdbx_seq_one_letter_code
_entity_poly.pdbx_strand_id
1 'polypeptide(L)'
;MLNKIWFWLVVIGILYAPAKALVRPWLPLPPVEAVVLDDGEEPATPVTFAELGKEVTQSAIDGANVAVDVSLNLIGIMVLWLGLMQVAKDAGLVDGLAYLLRPLMRWLFPDIPDGHPAHGAILMNMSANMLGLDNAATPFGLKAMQELQELNPDKETATNAMATFLAINTSSVTLVPIAVIGYRIAAGSENPAGPLAYIMVATIVSTVVAVTAVRLLAKLPRYSVTPVAWTVPGVILLIVFAAWWRDVPMYESFITGAKEGFGVVIMIIPYLVAILFAIKVFLASGLFDDVKWLGEQALMAVGLERFAESFELLPLALTKPLSGGAARGVLVDLLDKDRFGPDSFVGNTGSIMMGSTETTFYVMSVYFGAVGVKRFRHTLPACLLADFAGLTRKPLAIPPALRPGDAISIVAPASSPQRDRFEAAMANLTARGYRPKTYRDFCTPHGFLSGTDDERITELEAAFRDPETTMVLAVRGGYGCGRILDRVDFGLLAARPKIVCGYSDLTALHAAIQRRCGLVSFHGPNLVAGLGAGGEEQGAETEASFAMFSGQNLRDIAAPARYNVRMISIGVAEGEMIGGNLAVLMGLLGTPDEPDFDGAVLLIEDTGEEPYRVDRMLTQLRTSGRLGQIAGAVLGYFSDYDKESRPTVDEVLAEFFGPLGVPVIAGAPFGHEHPNLPLPMGAIVRLDADAPGLELLQPVVLS
;
A
#
# COMPACT_ATOMS: atom_id res chain seq x y z
N MET A 1 1.83 22.51 -25.01
CA MET A 1 0.80 21.47 -24.77
C MET A 1 0.36 21.50 -23.31
N LEU A 2 1.27 21.39 -22.32
CA LEU A 2 0.93 21.48 -20.88
C LEU A 2 0.19 22.77 -20.47
N ASN A 3 0.58 23.96 -20.92
CA ASN A 3 -0.14 25.19 -20.55
C ASN A 3 -1.61 25.19 -21.00
N LYS A 4 -1.94 24.49 -22.11
CA LYS A 4 -3.33 24.33 -22.55
C LYS A 4 -4.09 23.37 -21.64
N ILE A 5 -3.42 22.31 -21.16
CA ILE A 5 -4.01 21.34 -20.23
C ILE A 5 -4.35 22.02 -18.90
N TRP A 6 -3.41 22.78 -18.32
CA TRP A 6 -3.65 23.51 -17.06
C TRP A 6 -4.70 24.61 -17.20
N PHE A 7 -4.67 25.36 -18.30
CA PHE A 7 -5.70 26.33 -18.61
C PHE A 7 -7.09 25.68 -18.69
N TRP A 8 -7.22 24.56 -19.40
CA TRP A 8 -8.49 23.85 -19.50
C TRP A 8 -8.91 23.20 -18.19
N LEU A 9 -7.98 22.74 -17.34
CA LEU A 9 -8.28 22.25 -15.99
C LEU A 9 -8.88 23.36 -15.11
N VAL A 10 -8.32 24.58 -15.15
CA VAL A 10 -8.88 25.75 -14.45
C VAL A 10 -10.25 26.12 -15.02
N VAL A 11 -10.37 26.18 -16.35
CA VAL A 11 -11.65 26.49 -17.01
C VAL A 11 -12.72 25.45 -16.68
N ILE A 12 -12.38 24.17 -16.70
CA ILE A 12 -13.29 23.09 -16.30
C ILE A 12 -13.63 23.23 -14.82
N GLY A 13 -12.65 23.42 -13.94
CA GLY A 13 -12.89 23.58 -12.50
C GLY A 13 -13.82 24.75 -12.16
N ILE A 14 -13.64 25.89 -12.83
CA ILE A 14 -14.46 27.09 -12.62
C ILE A 14 -15.86 26.93 -13.23
N LEU A 15 -16.00 26.31 -14.40
CA LEU A 15 -17.28 26.24 -15.12
C LEU A 15 -18.14 25.04 -14.71
N TYR A 16 -17.53 23.97 -14.21
CA TYR A 16 -18.23 22.74 -13.91
C TYR A 16 -19.22 22.88 -12.76
N ALA A 17 -18.79 23.47 -11.63
CA ALA A 17 -19.64 23.62 -10.46
C ALA A 17 -20.89 24.49 -10.74
N PRO A 18 -20.78 25.64 -11.46
CA PRO A 18 -21.92 26.39 -12.01
C PRO A 18 -22.84 25.58 -12.93
N ALA A 19 -22.25 24.82 -13.87
CA ALA A 19 -23.02 24.03 -14.83
C ALA A 19 -23.78 22.90 -14.14
N LYS A 20 -23.16 22.23 -13.16
CA LYS A 20 -23.76 21.21 -12.30
C LYS A 20 -24.94 21.79 -11.52
N ALA A 21 -24.79 22.96 -10.91
CA ALA A 21 -25.87 23.63 -10.17
C ALA A 21 -27.10 23.96 -11.07
N LEU A 22 -26.87 24.34 -12.33
CA LEU A 22 -27.94 24.63 -13.30
C LEU A 22 -28.67 23.38 -13.80
N VAL A 23 -27.97 22.25 -13.91
CA VAL A 23 -28.53 20.98 -14.44
C VAL A 23 -29.16 20.11 -13.34
N ARG A 24 -28.81 20.33 -12.08
CA ARG A 24 -29.33 19.60 -10.89
C ARG A 24 -30.87 19.46 -10.81
N PRO A 25 -31.71 20.43 -11.21
CA PRO A 25 -33.16 20.25 -11.23
C PRO A 25 -33.66 19.18 -12.21
N TRP A 26 -32.83 18.78 -13.18
CA TRP A 26 -33.18 17.91 -14.31
C TRP A 26 -32.50 16.54 -14.27
N LEU A 27 -31.50 16.36 -13.40
CA LEU A 27 -30.70 15.14 -13.28
C LEU A 27 -30.43 14.83 -11.80
N PRO A 28 -30.75 13.62 -11.30
CA PRO A 28 -30.44 13.23 -9.92
C PRO A 28 -28.94 12.93 -9.81
N LEU A 29 -28.14 13.97 -9.58
CA LEU A 29 -26.72 13.88 -9.24
C LEU A 29 -26.55 13.79 -7.71
N PRO A 30 -25.48 13.15 -7.20
CA PRO A 30 -25.25 13.03 -5.76
C PRO A 30 -25.20 14.40 -5.05
N PRO A 31 -25.55 14.47 -3.76
CA PRO A 31 -25.40 15.70 -2.98
C PRO A 31 -23.93 16.14 -3.01
N VAL A 32 -23.70 17.44 -3.13
CA VAL A 32 -22.40 18.03 -2.80
C VAL A 32 -22.28 17.84 -1.29
N GLU A 33 -21.40 16.94 -0.84
CA GLU A 33 -21.07 16.85 0.58
C GLU A 33 -20.46 18.19 0.98
N ALA A 34 -21.24 18.96 1.74
CA ALA A 34 -20.70 20.11 2.44
C ALA A 34 -19.69 19.58 3.47
N VAL A 35 -18.47 20.12 3.43
CA VAL A 35 -17.50 19.96 4.51
C VAL A 35 -18.22 20.27 5.83
N VAL A 36 -18.14 19.33 6.77
CA VAL A 36 -18.63 19.44 8.13
C VAL A 36 -18.06 20.73 8.73
N LEU A 37 -18.91 21.75 8.88
CA LEU A 37 -18.66 22.85 9.79
C LEU A 37 -19.17 22.41 11.17
N ASP A 38 -18.37 22.74 12.17
CA ASP A 38 -18.45 22.46 13.61
C ASP A 38 -19.85 22.19 14.18
N ASP A 39 -19.90 21.29 15.16
CA ASP A 39 -21.10 20.73 15.80
C ASP A 39 -22.15 21.79 16.20
N GLY A 40 -23.33 21.76 15.56
CA GLY A 40 -24.55 22.36 16.14
C GLY A 40 -25.57 23.05 15.24
N GLU A 41 -25.42 23.12 13.92
CA GLU A 41 -26.39 23.83 13.05
C GLU A 41 -27.27 22.89 12.19
N GLU A 42 -28.54 23.30 12.01
CA GLU A 42 -29.60 22.63 11.24
C GLU A 42 -29.19 22.25 9.80
N PRO A 43 -29.86 21.27 9.16
CA PRO A 43 -29.50 20.79 7.82
C PRO A 43 -29.41 21.94 6.81
N ALA A 44 -28.20 22.10 6.25
CA ALA A 44 -27.84 23.23 5.41
C ALA A 44 -28.77 23.41 4.20
N THR A 45 -29.21 24.65 3.99
CA THR A 45 -29.86 25.13 2.77
C THR A 45 -29.01 24.80 1.52
N PRO A 46 -29.63 24.63 0.34
CA PRO A 46 -28.87 24.36 -0.89
C PRO A 46 -27.85 25.46 -1.15
N VAL A 47 -26.57 25.06 -1.25
CA VAL A 47 -25.41 25.91 -1.49
C VAL A 47 -25.70 26.92 -2.61
N THR A 48 -25.69 28.20 -2.27
CA THR A 48 -25.91 29.29 -3.20
C THR A 48 -24.70 29.47 -4.11
N PHE A 49 -24.90 30.02 -5.32
CA PHE A 49 -23.82 30.32 -6.26
C PHE A 49 -22.71 31.21 -5.63
N ALA A 50 -23.08 32.03 -4.65
CA ALA A 50 -22.15 32.88 -3.92
C ALA A 50 -21.25 32.10 -2.93
N GLU A 51 -21.79 31.07 -2.28
CA GLU A 51 -21.04 30.19 -1.35
C GLU A 51 -20.04 29.32 -2.11
N LEU A 52 -20.45 28.75 -3.24
CA LEU A 52 -19.58 27.98 -4.14
C LEU A 52 -18.41 28.81 -4.68
N GLY A 53 -18.67 30.06 -5.06
CA GLY A 53 -17.63 31.00 -5.49
C GLY A 53 -16.65 31.36 -4.36
N LYS A 54 -17.14 31.47 -3.12
CA LYS A 54 -16.31 31.73 -1.93
C LYS A 54 -15.40 30.54 -1.61
N GLU A 55 -15.93 29.32 -1.72
CA GLU A 55 -15.21 28.07 -1.44
C GLU A 55 -14.09 27.79 -2.46
N VAL A 56 -14.36 27.95 -3.76
CA VAL A 56 -13.33 27.83 -4.82
C VAL A 56 -12.24 28.89 -4.64
N THR A 57 -12.62 30.10 -4.23
CA THR A 57 -11.66 31.19 -3.98
C THR A 57 -10.79 30.91 -2.74
N GLN A 58 -11.38 30.40 -1.67
CA GLN A 58 -10.66 30.07 -0.43
C GLN A 58 -9.68 28.90 -0.66
N SER A 59 -10.15 27.83 -1.30
CA SER A 59 -9.33 26.66 -1.67
C SER A 59 -8.14 27.03 -2.57
N ALA A 60 -8.34 28.01 -3.46
CA ALA A 60 -7.28 28.56 -4.30
C ALA A 60 -6.19 29.29 -3.49
N ILE A 61 -6.59 30.06 -2.47
CA ILE A 61 -5.67 30.79 -1.59
C ILE A 61 -4.92 29.81 -0.69
N ASP A 62 -5.62 28.84 -0.10
CA ASP A 62 -5.02 27.85 0.80
C ASP A 62 -4.01 26.96 0.06
N GLY A 63 -4.35 26.55 -1.18
CA GLY A 63 -3.42 25.85 -2.07
C GLY A 63 -2.15 26.63 -2.38
N ALA A 64 -2.24 27.96 -2.52
CA ALA A 64 -1.08 28.81 -2.75
C ALA A 64 -0.18 28.93 -1.50
N ASN A 65 -0.77 28.99 -0.30
CA ASN A 65 -0.03 29.06 0.96
C ASN A 65 0.71 27.75 1.25
N VAL A 66 0.03 26.61 1.14
CA VAL A 66 0.65 25.28 1.31
C VAL A 66 1.82 25.07 0.36
N ALA A 67 1.71 25.55 -0.88
CA ALA A 67 2.79 25.49 -1.86
C ALA A 67 4.06 26.22 -1.42
N VAL A 68 3.90 27.40 -0.80
CA VAL A 68 5.00 28.23 -0.30
C VAL A 68 5.68 27.57 0.90
N ASP A 69 4.90 27.11 1.87
CA ASP A 69 5.42 26.49 3.10
C ASP A 69 6.20 25.21 2.81
N VAL A 70 5.68 24.35 1.94
CA VAL A 70 6.38 23.13 1.49
C VAL A 70 7.67 23.49 0.77
N SER A 71 7.65 24.52 -0.08
CA SER A 71 8.85 24.96 -0.82
C SER A 71 9.95 25.46 0.11
N LEU A 72 9.61 26.22 1.15
CA LEU A 72 10.57 26.75 2.13
C LEU A 72 11.20 25.64 2.98
N ASN A 73 10.40 24.70 3.47
CA ASN A 73 10.89 23.58 4.28
C ASN A 73 11.81 22.63 3.48
N LEU A 74 11.53 22.42 2.19
CA LEU A 74 12.35 21.58 1.32
C LEU A 74 13.74 22.14 1.06
N ILE A 75 13.90 23.47 1.05
CA ILE A 75 15.21 24.12 0.81
C ILE A 75 16.23 23.70 1.89
N GLY A 76 15.84 23.74 3.17
CA GLY A 76 16.74 23.38 4.27
C GLY A 76 17.21 21.94 4.22
N ILE A 77 16.28 21.02 3.96
CA ILE A 77 16.56 19.58 3.82
C ILE A 77 17.46 19.32 2.60
N MET A 78 17.15 19.90 1.44
CA MET A 78 17.93 19.72 0.22
C MET A 78 19.36 20.25 0.34
N VAL A 79 19.55 21.42 0.96
CA VAL A 79 20.89 22.00 1.18
C VAL A 79 21.75 21.09 2.06
N LEU A 80 21.18 20.55 3.14
CA LEU A 80 21.89 19.63 4.04
C LEU A 80 22.33 18.35 3.30
N TRP A 81 21.43 17.72 2.56
CA TRP A 81 21.71 16.44 1.91
C TRP A 81 22.57 16.56 0.65
N LEU A 82 22.42 17.63 -0.15
CA LEU A 82 23.33 17.93 -1.26
C LEU A 82 24.75 18.17 -0.76
N GLY A 83 24.90 18.85 0.39
CA GLY A 83 26.17 19.00 1.07
C GLY A 83 26.78 17.65 1.47
N LEU A 84 25.99 16.78 2.10
CA LEU A 84 26.45 15.44 2.50
C LEU A 84 26.80 14.56 1.29
N MET A 85 26.05 14.67 0.20
CA MET A 85 26.30 13.93 -1.04
C MET A 85 27.61 14.36 -1.69
N GLN A 86 27.90 15.66 -1.70
CA GLN A 86 29.18 16.18 -2.18
C GLN A 86 30.34 15.64 -1.33
N VAL A 87 30.17 15.56 0.00
CA VAL A 87 31.14 14.91 0.90
C VAL A 87 31.32 13.42 0.56
N ALA A 88 30.24 12.68 0.31
CA ALA A 88 30.31 11.26 -0.06
C ALA A 88 31.04 11.03 -1.40
N LYS A 89 30.83 11.93 -2.36
CA LYS A 89 31.56 11.93 -3.64
C LYS A 89 33.04 12.23 -3.43
N ASP A 90 33.37 13.26 -2.67
CA ASP A 90 34.75 13.66 -2.39
C ASP A 90 35.50 12.60 -1.54
N ALA A 91 34.76 11.81 -0.75
CA ALA A 91 35.27 10.66 -0.01
C ALA A 91 35.46 9.39 -0.86
N GLY A 92 35.12 9.40 -2.15
CA GLY A 92 35.28 8.26 -3.06
C GLY A 92 34.28 7.12 -2.86
N LEU A 93 33.26 7.29 -2.00
CA LEU A 93 32.21 6.28 -1.77
C LEU A 93 31.40 6.02 -3.05
N VAL A 94 31.14 7.07 -3.82
CA VAL A 94 30.39 6.97 -5.08
C VAL A 94 31.19 6.26 -6.16
N ASP A 95 32.51 6.46 -6.21
CA ASP A 95 33.40 5.73 -7.11
C ASP A 95 33.53 4.25 -6.72
N GLY A 96 33.48 3.94 -5.42
CA GLY A 96 33.40 2.57 -4.91
C GLY A 96 32.11 1.86 -5.34
N LEU A 97 30.96 2.53 -5.24
CA LEU A 97 29.68 2.02 -5.73
C LEU A 97 29.69 1.83 -7.25
N ALA A 98 30.32 2.75 -7.98
CA ALA A 98 30.53 2.64 -9.43
C ALA A 98 31.28 1.39 -9.83
N TYR A 99 32.35 1.09 -9.10
CA TYR A 99 33.15 -0.10 -9.34
C TYR A 99 32.34 -1.38 -9.07
N LEU A 100 31.55 -1.40 -7.99
CA LEU A 100 30.70 -2.53 -7.62
C LEU A 100 29.60 -2.81 -8.65
N LEU A 101 29.00 -1.76 -9.21
CA LEU A 101 27.88 -1.87 -10.17
C LEU A 101 28.33 -2.03 -11.63
N ARG A 102 29.64 -2.00 -11.94
CA ARG A 102 30.18 -2.23 -13.30
C ARG A 102 29.61 -3.46 -14.02
N PRO A 103 29.49 -4.65 -13.38
CA PRO A 103 28.95 -5.84 -14.06
C PRO A 103 27.51 -5.65 -14.52
N LEU A 104 26.69 -5.01 -13.68
CA LEU A 104 25.30 -4.69 -13.99
C LEU A 104 25.22 -3.67 -15.14
N MET A 105 26.09 -2.65 -15.13
CA MET A 105 26.15 -1.62 -16.16
C MET A 105 26.48 -2.19 -17.54
N ARG A 106 27.42 -3.14 -17.63
CA ARG A 106 27.72 -3.86 -18.89
C ARG A 106 26.55 -4.67 -19.41
N TRP A 107 25.75 -5.23 -18.50
CA TRP A 107 24.57 -6.01 -18.87
C TRP A 107 23.37 -5.14 -19.27
N LEU A 108 23.16 -4.01 -18.59
CA LEU A 108 22.08 -3.06 -18.90
C LEU A 108 22.35 -2.30 -20.19
N PHE A 109 23.60 -1.90 -20.42
CA PHE A 109 24.00 -1.08 -21.56
C PHE A 109 25.08 -1.76 -22.42
N PRO A 110 24.74 -2.87 -23.12
CA PRO A 110 25.70 -3.63 -23.92
C PRO A 110 26.24 -2.83 -25.12
N ASP A 111 25.52 -1.79 -25.54
CA ASP A 111 25.87 -0.94 -26.69
C ASP A 111 26.89 0.17 -26.34
N ILE A 112 27.26 0.34 -25.06
CA ILE A 112 28.24 1.35 -24.61
C ILE A 112 29.63 0.69 -24.53
N PRO A 113 30.68 1.25 -25.16
CA PRO A 113 32.04 0.74 -25.05
C PRO A 113 32.56 0.77 -23.60
N ASP A 114 33.32 -0.26 -23.23
CA ASP A 114 33.95 -0.34 -21.91
C ASP A 114 34.85 0.87 -21.64
N GLY A 115 34.64 1.54 -20.50
CA GLY A 115 35.40 2.73 -20.10
C GLY A 115 34.88 4.06 -20.68
N HIS A 116 33.79 4.06 -21.44
CA HIS A 116 33.18 5.29 -21.95
C HIS A 116 32.63 6.17 -20.79
N PRO A 117 32.79 7.52 -20.83
CA PRO A 117 32.31 8.42 -19.77
C PRO A 117 30.80 8.34 -19.50
N ALA A 118 30.01 7.91 -20.49
CA ALA A 118 28.58 7.61 -20.35
C ALA A 118 28.26 6.72 -19.12
N HIS A 119 29.08 5.70 -18.84
CA HIS A 119 28.86 4.83 -17.69
C HIS A 119 28.94 5.59 -16.35
N GLY A 120 29.90 6.51 -16.22
CA GLY A 120 30.04 7.32 -15.02
C GLY A 120 28.86 8.25 -14.82
N ALA A 121 28.43 8.94 -15.88
CA ALA A 121 27.31 9.87 -15.81
C ALA A 121 25.96 9.16 -15.53
N ILE A 122 25.71 8.02 -16.17
CA ILE A 122 24.50 7.20 -15.92
C ILE A 122 24.45 6.76 -14.46
N LEU A 123 25.57 6.27 -13.94
CA LEU A 123 25.64 5.80 -12.58
C LEU A 123 25.48 6.91 -11.55
N MET A 124 26.04 8.10 -11.78
CA MET A 124 25.85 9.26 -10.90
C MET A 124 24.39 9.67 -10.84
N ASN A 125 23.71 9.66 -11.99
CA ASN A 125 22.27 9.90 -12.06
C ASN A 125 21.47 8.81 -11.33
N MET A 126 21.76 7.52 -11.57
CA MET A 126 21.10 6.41 -10.88
C MET A 126 21.31 6.47 -9.37
N SER A 127 22.54 6.77 -8.91
CA SER A 127 22.86 6.84 -7.47
C SER A 127 22.11 7.99 -6.78
N ALA A 128 21.95 9.13 -7.46
CA ALA A 128 21.17 10.25 -6.95
C ALA A 128 19.67 9.90 -6.85
N ASN A 129 19.10 9.24 -7.86
CA ASN A 129 17.72 8.76 -7.81
C ASN A 129 17.53 7.67 -6.74
N MET A 130 18.50 6.75 -6.59
CA MET A 130 18.43 5.68 -5.59
C MET A 130 18.38 6.20 -4.16
N LEU A 131 18.87 7.42 -3.92
CA LEU A 131 18.86 8.07 -2.62
C LEU A 131 17.71 9.07 -2.47
N GLY A 132 16.75 9.09 -3.40
CA GLY A 132 15.59 10.00 -3.36
C GLY A 132 15.96 11.47 -3.51
N LEU A 133 17.06 11.77 -4.22
CA LEU A 133 17.57 13.12 -4.50
C LEU A 133 17.19 13.55 -5.93
N ASP A 134 15.93 13.37 -6.29
CA ASP A 134 15.36 13.50 -7.65
C ASP A 134 15.80 14.78 -8.39
N ASN A 135 15.76 15.92 -7.71
CA ASN A 135 16.16 17.22 -8.28
C ASN A 135 17.69 17.34 -8.52
N ALA A 136 18.50 16.59 -7.77
CA ALA A 136 19.96 16.56 -7.87
C ALA A 136 20.47 15.64 -8.98
N ALA A 137 19.64 14.68 -9.42
CA ALA A 137 20.02 13.68 -10.42
C ALA A 137 20.01 14.23 -11.86
N THR A 138 19.25 15.29 -12.10
CA THR A 138 19.00 15.84 -13.45
C THR A 138 20.26 16.33 -14.17
N PRO A 139 21.20 17.07 -13.53
CA PRO A 139 22.45 17.46 -14.19
C PRO A 139 23.29 16.27 -14.65
N PHE A 140 23.35 15.20 -13.85
CA PHE A 140 24.05 13.98 -14.21
C PHE A 140 23.34 13.24 -15.34
N GLY A 141 22.00 13.25 -15.35
CA GLY A 141 21.22 12.60 -16.39
C GLY A 141 21.29 13.31 -17.74
N LEU A 142 21.33 14.64 -17.74
CA LEU A 142 21.62 15.43 -18.92
C LEU A 142 23.02 15.13 -19.47
N LYS A 143 24.02 15.04 -18.58
CA LYS A 143 25.37 14.65 -18.98
C LYS A 143 25.40 13.23 -19.55
N ALA A 144 24.71 12.27 -18.93
CA ALA A 144 24.59 10.91 -19.44
C ALA A 144 23.98 10.86 -20.84
N MET A 145 22.92 11.64 -21.09
CA MET A 145 22.32 11.72 -22.41
C MET A 145 23.26 12.33 -23.45
N GLN A 146 24.03 13.36 -23.11
CA GLN A 146 25.03 13.94 -24.01
C GLN A 146 26.07 12.89 -24.41
N GLU A 147 26.58 12.12 -23.45
CA GLU A 147 27.55 11.05 -23.69
C GLU A 147 26.96 9.91 -24.54
N LEU A 148 25.70 9.52 -24.28
CA LEU A 148 24.99 8.55 -25.11
C LEU A 148 24.72 9.08 -26.53
N GLN A 149 24.53 10.40 -26.66
CA GLN A 149 24.27 11.04 -27.93
C GLN A 149 25.54 11.08 -28.79
N GLU A 150 26.74 11.14 -28.21
CA GLU A 150 27.99 11.02 -28.97
C GLU A 150 28.07 9.67 -29.69
N LEU A 151 27.72 8.59 -29.00
CA LEU A 151 27.67 7.22 -29.53
C LEU A 151 26.51 6.96 -30.50
N ASN A 152 25.53 7.87 -30.57
CA ASN A 152 24.33 7.66 -31.37
C ASN A 152 24.61 7.81 -32.89
N PRO A 153 24.38 6.77 -33.71
CA PRO A 153 24.55 6.86 -35.16
C PRO A 153 23.48 7.73 -35.85
N ASP A 154 22.28 7.87 -35.26
CA ASP A 154 21.21 8.73 -35.77
C ASP A 154 20.79 9.71 -34.67
N LYS A 155 21.34 10.93 -34.72
CA LYS A 155 21.16 11.97 -33.70
C LYS A 155 19.70 12.35 -33.46
N GLU A 156 18.79 12.08 -34.41
CA GLU A 156 17.38 12.39 -34.24
C GLU A 156 16.57 11.23 -33.63
N THR A 157 17.15 10.04 -33.48
CA THR A 157 16.46 8.83 -32.98
C THR A 157 17.07 8.32 -31.69
N ALA A 158 16.23 8.00 -30.71
CA ALA A 158 16.67 7.39 -29.45
C ALA A 158 17.33 6.02 -29.69
N THR A 159 18.53 5.81 -29.13
CA THR A 159 19.15 4.47 -29.11
C THR A 159 18.51 3.59 -28.03
N ASN A 160 18.77 2.28 -28.08
CA ASN A 160 18.31 1.37 -27.02
C ASN A 160 18.94 1.73 -25.66
N ALA A 161 20.19 2.19 -25.65
CA ALA A 161 20.85 2.69 -24.45
C ALA A 161 20.12 3.92 -23.87
N MET A 162 19.72 4.89 -24.70
CA MET A 162 18.93 6.03 -24.23
C MET A 162 17.54 5.63 -23.72
N ALA A 163 16.87 4.70 -24.42
CA ALA A 163 15.56 4.19 -24.00
C ALA A 163 15.66 3.46 -22.66
N THR A 164 16.68 2.62 -22.49
CA THR A 164 16.96 1.89 -21.24
C THR A 164 17.28 2.85 -20.10
N PHE A 165 18.11 3.86 -20.36
CA PHE A 165 18.48 4.87 -19.36
C PHE A 165 17.27 5.65 -18.85
N LEU A 166 16.38 6.07 -19.76
CA LEU A 166 15.15 6.77 -19.41
C LEU A 166 14.14 5.86 -18.70
N ALA A 167 14.00 4.61 -19.13
CA ALA A 167 13.11 3.66 -18.48
C ALA A 167 13.53 3.37 -17.04
N ILE A 168 14.85 3.27 -16.78
CA ILE A 168 15.41 3.15 -15.43
C ILE A 168 15.21 4.44 -14.61
N ASN A 169 15.35 5.61 -15.22
CA ASN A 169 15.07 6.87 -14.54
C ASN A 169 13.59 7.02 -14.17
N THR A 170 12.67 6.50 -14.99
CA THR A 170 11.24 6.46 -14.68
C THR A 170 10.93 5.52 -13.52
N SER A 171 11.58 4.35 -13.45
CA SER A 171 11.30 3.35 -12.42
C SER A 171 12.11 3.51 -11.13
N SER A 172 13.17 4.33 -11.19
CA SER A 172 14.11 4.73 -10.13
C SER A 172 14.07 3.87 -8.86
N VAL A 173 15.01 2.92 -8.73
CA VAL A 173 15.16 2.06 -7.53
C VAL A 173 15.48 2.89 -6.29
N THR A 174 14.46 3.37 -5.57
CA THR A 174 14.65 4.23 -4.41
C THR A 174 14.97 3.39 -3.17
N LEU A 175 16.22 3.42 -2.72
CA LEU A 175 16.69 2.78 -1.48
C LEU A 175 16.30 3.56 -0.24
N VAL A 176 16.34 4.90 -0.32
CA VAL A 176 15.96 5.78 0.78
C VAL A 176 15.12 6.92 0.20
N PRO A 177 13.79 6.90 0.36
CA PRO A 177 12.88 7.92 -0.19
C PRO A 177 12.85 9.13 0.75
N ILE A 178 13.98 9.85 0.82
CA ILE A 178 14.22 10.95 1.77
C ILE A 178 13.12 12.01 1.68
N ALA A 179 12.71 12.38 0.46
CA ALA A 179 11.66 13.38 0.24
C ALA A 179 10.31 12.93 0.81
N VAL A 180 9.92 11.67 0.60
CA VAL A 180 8.66 11.11 1.10
C VAL A 180 8.67 11.04 2.63
N ILE A 181 9.77 10.59 3.22
CA ILE A 181 9.95 10.60 4.68
C ILE A 181 9.82 12.03 5.22
N GLY A 182 10.44 13.01 4.53
CA GLY A 182 10.34 14.43 4.86
C GLY A 182 8.90 14.95 4.84
N TYR A 183 8.10 14.61 3.83
CA TYR A 183 6.69 15.00 3.76
C TYR A 183 5.87 14.40 4.90
N ARG A 184 6.13 13.14 5.25
CA ARG A 184 5.44 12.47 6.35
C ARG A 184 5.81 13.07 7.71
N ILE A 185 7.08 13.42 7.94
CA ILE A 185 7.52 14.14 9.15
C ILE A 185 6.80 15.49 9.23
N ALA A 186 6.78 16.24 8.13
CA ALA A 186 6.14 17.56 8.09
C ALA A 186 4.63 17.48 8.36
N ALA A 187 3.98 16.40 7.93
CA ALA A 187 2.58 16.08 8.23
C ALA A 187 2.36 15.50 9.65
N GLY A 188 3.42 15.32 10.44
CA GLY A 188 3.34 14.85 11.83
C GLY A 188 3.11 13.35 11.99
N SER A 189 3.67 12.54 11.09
CA SER A 189 3.65 11.06 11.12
C SER A 189 4.39 10.48 12.33
N GLU A 190 3.80 9.46 12.96
CA GLU A 190 4.40 8.69 14.05
C GLU A 190 5.41 7.65 13.53
N ASN A 191 5.21 7.16 12.29
CA ASN A 191 6.14 6.27 11.59
C ASN A 191 6.52 6.79 10.19
N PRO A 192 7.36 7.83 10.09
CA PRO A 192 7.69 8.45 8.80
C PRO A 192 8.42 7.52 7.82
N ALA A 193 9.08 6.47 8.32
CA ALA A 193 9.81 5.50 7.51
C ALA A 193 9.00 4.23 7.19
N GLY A 194 7.78 4.08 7.70
CA GLY A 194 6.94 2.89 7.52
C GLY A 194 6.81 2.39 6.07
N PRO A 195 6.60 3.28 5.08
CA PRO A 195 6.50 2.89 3.66
C PRO A 195 7.79 2.41 2.99
N LEU A 196 8.96 2.52 3.64
CA LEU A 196 10.29 2.32 3.03
C LEU A 196 10.43 0.97 2.31
N ALA A 197 10.09 -0.12 3.00
CA ALA A 197 10.25 -1.47 2.45
C ALA A 197 9.35 -1.69 1.23
N TYR A 198 8.14 -1.13 1.26
CA TYR A 198 7.19 -1.22 0.16
C TYR A 198 7.63 -0.39 -1.06
N ILE A 199 8.20 0.80 -0.82
CA ILE A 199 8.82 1.62 -1.88
C ILE A 199 9.98 0.87 -2.53
N MET A 200 10.85 0.22 -1.76
CA MET A 200 11.94 -0.58 -2.31
C MET A 200 11.42 -1.73 -3.20
N VAL A 201 10.40 -2.46 -2.75
CA VAL A 201 9.81 -3.55 -3.54
C VAL A 201 9.16 -3.02 -4.82
N ALA A 202 8.36 -1.96 -4.72
CA ALA A 202 7.66 -1.37 -5.85
C ALA A 202 8.62 -0.84 -6.91
N THR A 203 9.70 -0.15 -6.50
CA THR A 203 10.71 0.38 -7.43
C THR A 203 11.55 -0.72 -8.08
N ILE A 204 11.87 -1.80 -7.36
CA ILE A 204 12.55 -2.98 -7.94
C ILE A 204 11.65 -3.64 -9.00
N VAL A 205 10.37 -3.86 -8.70
CA VAL A 205 9.41 -4.45 -9.64
C VAL A 205 9.22 -3.56 -10.86
N SER A 206 9.00 -2.26 -10.65
CA SER A 206 8.90 -1.26 -11.72
C SER A 206 10.14 -1.29 -12.62
N THR A 207 11.34 -1.36 -12.04
CA THR A 207 12.60 -1.39 -12.79
C THR A 207 12.78 -2.67 -13.59
N VAL A 208 12.39 -3.83 -13.04
CA VAL A 208 12.40 -5.10 -13.79
C VAL A 208 11.43 -5.04 -14.98
N VAL A 209 10.23 -4.50 -14.77
CA VAL A 209 9.25 -4.29 -15.85
C VAL A 209 9.78 -3.33 -16.91
N ALA A 210 10.40 -2.21 -16.50
CA ALA A 210 11.00 -1.22 -17.38
C ALA A 210 12.05 -1.85 -18.31
N VAL A 211 13.04 -2.55 -17.73
CA VAL A 211 14.15 -3.19 -18.47
C VAL A 211 13.61 -4.31 -19.39
N THR A 212 12.65 -5.09 -18.92
CA THR A 212 12.04 -6.17 -19.70
C THR A 212 11.21 -5.62 -20.87
N ALA A 213 10.42 -4.57 -20.63
CA ALA A 213 9.61 -3.90 -21.65
C ALA A 213 10.48 -3.30 -22.76
N VAL A 214 11.57 -2.60 -22.42
CA VAL A 214 12.52 -2.07 -23.41
C VAL A 214 13.08 -3.20 -24.28
N ARG A 215 13.52 -4.31 -23.69
CA ARG A 215 14.12 -5.44 -24.43
C ARG A 215 13.14 -6.19 -25.32
N LEU A 216 11.87 -6.30 -24.90
CA LEU A 216 10.83 -6.96 -25.69
C LEU A 216 10.29 -6.05 -26.80
N LEU A 217 9.99 -4.79 -26.49
CA LEU A 217 9.46 -3.83 -27.45
C LEU A 217 10.50 -3.47 -28.54
N ALA A 218 11.80 -3.48 -28.20
CA ALA A 218 12.86 -3.28 -29.18
C ALA A 218 12.88 -4.34 -30.30
N LYS A 219 12.30 -5.53 -30.08
CA LYS A 219 12.25 -6.63 -31.08
C LYS A 219 11.07 -6.53 -32.05
N LEU A 220 10.10 -5.64 -31.81
CA LEU A 220 8.89 -5.56 -32.63
C LEU A 220 9.09 -4.69 -33.89
N PRO A 221 8.66 -5.16 -35.09
CA PRO A 221 8.83 -4.43 -36.36
C PRO A 221 8.10 -3.07 -36.39
N ARG A 222 7.07 -2.89 -35.56
CA ARG A 222 6.33 -1.62 -35.47
C ARG A 222 7.16 -0.48 -34.88
N TYR A 223 8.22 -0.79 -34.14
CA TYR A 223 9.16 0.20 -33.58
C TYR A 223 10.47 0.31 -34.40
N SER A 224 10.57 -0.41 -35.53
CA SER A 224 11.56 -0.18 -36.58
C SER A 224 10.96 0.72 -37.66
N VAL A 225 11.13 2.04 -37.47
CA VAL A 225 10.96 3.15 -38.42
C VAL A 225 9.65 3.21 -39.25
N THR A 226 8.88 4.28 -39.06
CA THR A 226 8.20 5.04 -40.14
C THR A 226 7.90 6.48 -39.66
N PRO A 227 7.82 7.48 -40.57
CA PRO A 227 8.14 8.88 -40.27
C PRO A 227 6.94 9.83 -40.15
N VAL A 228 7.06 10.86 -39.30
CA VAL A 228 6.55 12.23 -39.57
C VAL A 228 7.56 13.23 -38.95
N ALA A 229 8.34 13.93 -39.78
CA ALA A 229 9.67 14.44 -39.40
C ALA A 229 9.92 15.96 -39.53
N TRP A 230 8.91 16.84 -39.69
CA TRP A 230 9.18 18.25 -40.08
C TRP A 230 8.62 19.38 -39.21
N THR A 231 7.92 19.12 -38.10
CA THR A 231 7.23 20.20 -37.36
C THR A 231 8.16 21.14 -36.58
N VAL A 232 9.20 20.61 -35.92
CA VAL A 232 10.06 21.40 -35.02
C VAL A 232 11.19 22.16 -35.75
N PRO A 233 11.99 21.54 -36.64
CA PRO A 233 12.98 22.29 -37.43
C PRO A 233 12.31 23.32 -38.36
N GLY A 234 11.08 23.07 -38.83
CA GLY A 234 10.32 24.04 -39.63
C GLY A 234 9.98 25.33 -38.88
N VAL A 235 9.66 25.26 -37.58
CA VAL A 235 9.36 26.44 -36.75
C VAL A 235 10.64 27.20 -36.38
N ILE A 236 11.74 26.50 -36.09
CA ILE A 236 13.02 27.13 -35.77
C ILE A 236 13.60 27.86 -36.99
N LEU A 237 13.54 27.24 -38.18
CA LEU A 237 13.93 27.90 -39.43
C LEU A 237 13.02 29.08 -39.78
N LEU A 238 11.71 28.98 -39.52
CA LEU A 238 10.76 30.10 -39.68
C LEU A 238 11.11 31.28 -38.75
N ILE A 239 11.49 31.01 -37.50
CA ILE A 239 11.84 32.04 -36.51
C ILE A 239 13.18 32.71 -36.85
N VAL A 240 14.19 31.93 -37.22
CA VAL A 240 15.50 32.47 -37.64
C VAL A 240 15.37 33.25 -38.95
N PHE A 241 14.58 32.76 -39.91
CA PHE A 241 14.29 33.47 -41.16
C PHE A 241 13.46 34.74 -40.91
N ALA A 242 12.47 34.72 -40.03
CA ALA A 242 11.68 35.89 -39.67
C ALA A 242 12.49 36.94 -38.87
N ALA A 243 13.43 36.49 -38.04
CA ALA A 243 14.36 37.35 -37.30
C ALA A 243 15.40 37.99 -38.23
N TRP A 244 15.89 37.25 -39.23
CA TRP A 244 16.76 37.79 -40.29
C TRP A 244 16.00 38.75 -41.22
N TRP A 245 14.78 38.40 -41.67
CA TRP A 245 13.93 39.26 -42.50
C TRP A 245 13.53 40.59 -41.83
N ARG A 246 13.57 40.63 -40.50
CA ARG A 246 13.23 41.82 -39.70
C ARG A 246 14.43 42.48 -39.02
N ASP A 247 15.66 42.13 -39.39
CA ASP A 247 16.91 42.69 -38.82
C ASP A 247 16.98 42.67 -37.28
N VAL A 248 16.56 41.57 -36.67
CA VAL A 248 16.63 41.39 -35.20
C VAL A 248 18.06 41.00 -34.78
N PRO A 249 18.68 41.65 -33.78
CA PRO A 249 20.03 41.33 -33.30
C PRO A 249 20.06 40.01 -32.50
N MET A 250 20.05 38.90 -33.23
CA MET A 250 19.85 37.53 -32.71
C MET A 250 20.83 37.13 -31.59
N TYR A 251 22.08 37.58 -31.64
CA TYR A 251 23.10 37.23 -30.66
C TYR A 251 22.85 37.90 -29.29
N GLU A 252 22.50 39.18 -29.27
CA GLU A 252 22.19 39.90 -28.02
C GLU A 252 20.85 39.44 -27.42
N SER A 253 19.84 39.16 -28.25
CA SER A 253 18.58 38.58 -27.78
C SER A 253 18.77 37.19 -27.18
N PHE A 254 19.68 36.38 -27.71
CA PHE A 254 20.03 35.07 -27.15
C PHE A 254 20.79 35.18 -25.82
N ILE A 255 21.79 36.08 -25.72
CA ILE A 255 22.54 36.33 -24.48
C ILE A 255 21.63 36.91 -23.38
N THR A 256 20.63 37.72 -23.75
CA THR A 256 19.61 38.25 -22.84
C THR A 256 18.67 37.15 -22.35
N GLY A 257 18.19 36.28 -23.25
CA GLY A 257 17.38 35.10 -22.89
C GLY A 257 18.11 34.06 -22.03
N ALA A 258 19.44 33.94 -22.19
CA ALA A 258 20.26 33.07 -21.34
C ALA A 258 20.40 33.60 -19.90
N LYS A 259 20.43 34.93 -19.70
CA LYS A 259 20.40 35.57 -18.37
C LYS A 259 19.01 35.47 -17.72
N GLU A 260 17.93 35.52 -18.50
CA GLU A 260 16.57 35.22 -18.04
C GLU A 260 16.41 33.76 -17.58
N GLY A 261 17.19 32.83 -18.15
CA GLY A 261 17.32 31.44 -17.70
C GLY A 261 17.69 31.28 -16.21
N PHE A 262 18.41 32.24 -15.63
CA PHE A 262 18.72 32.26 -14.20
C PHE A 262 17.53 32.75 -13.35
N GLY A 263 16.70 33.63 -13.93
CA GLY A 263 15.39 34.00 -13.40
C GLY A 263 14.39 32.84 -13.43
N VAL A 264 14.52 31.89 -14.36
CA VAL A 264 13.65 30.71 -14.48
C VAL A 264 13.61 29.91 -13.17
N VAL A 265 14.72 29.83 -12.43
CA VAL A 265 14.78 29.11 -11.15
C VAL A 265 13.90 29.76 -10.08
N ILE A 266 13.86 31.09 -10.02
CA ILE A 266 12.94 31.86 -9.14
C ILE A 266 11.51 31.90 -9.73
N MET A 267 11.39 31.79 -11.06
CA MET A 267 10.12 31.78 -11.80
C MET A 267 9.35 30.46 -11.68
N ILE A 268 10.01 29.33 -11.35
CA ILE A 268 9.34 28.02 -11.18
C ILE A 268 8.36 28.03 -10.01
N ILE A 269 8.60 28.84 -8.96
CA ILE A 269 7.71 28.99 -7.80
C ILE A 269 6.29 29.44 -8.25
N PRO A 270 6.12 30.52 -9.04
CA PRO A 270 4.84 30.89 -9.64
C PRO A 270 4.15 29.78 -10.44
N TYR A 271 4.89 28.95 -11.18
CA TYR A 271 4.30 27.82 -11.91
C TYR A 271 3.83 26.70 -10.98
N LEU A 272 4.58 26.44 -9.90
CA LEU A 272 4.19 25.48 -8.87
C LEU A 272 2.92 25.95 -8.14
N VAL A 273 2.87 27.24 -7.78
CA VAL A 273 1.67 27.89 -7.22
C VAL A 273 0.50 27.84 -8.22
N ALA A 274 0.71 28.15 -9.50
CA ALA A 274 -0.35 28.12 -10.51
C ALA A 274 -0.87 26.71 -10.81
N ILE A 275 -0.01 25.68 -10.77
CA ILE A 275 -0.38 24.28 -10.94
C ILE A 275 -1.17 23.79 -9.73
N LEU A 276 -0.71 24.08 -8.50
CA LEU A 276 -1.42 23.70 -7.28
C LEU A 276 -2.75 24.44 -7.13
N PHE A 277 -2.80 25.72 -7.51
CA PHE A 277 -4.03 26.48 -7.67
C PHE A 277 -4.98 25.80 -8.66
N ALA A 278 -4.51 25.46 -9.86
CA ALA A 278 -5.35 24.80 -10.88
C ALA A 278 -5.90 23.46 -10.41
N ILE A 279 -5.09 22.69 -9.68
CA ILE A 279 -5.48 21.40 -9.10
C ILE A 279 -6.51 21.60 -7.99
N LYS A 280 -6.29 22.53 -7.05
CA LYS A 280 -7.25 22.80 -5.97
C LYS A 280 -8.58 23.31 -6.50
N VAL A 281 -8.57 24.21 -7.49
CA VAL A 281 -9.78 24.69 -8.17
C VAL A 281 -10.49 23.56 -8.91
N PHE A 282 -9.76 22.64 -9.52
CA PHE A 282 -10.34 21.48 -10.19
C PHE A 282 -10.91 20.46 -9.20
N LEU A 283 -10.21 20.16 -8.11
CA LEU A 283 -10.70 19.26 -7.06
C LEU A 283 -11.94 19.83 -6.37
N ALA A 284 -11.93 21.13 -6.02
CA ALA A 284 -13.07 21.83 -5.41
C ALA A 284 -14.28 22.02 -6.36
N SER A 285 -14.15 21.67 -7.65
CA SER A 285 -15.26 21.82 -8.61
C SER A 285 -16.38 20.79 -8.42
N GLY A 286 -16.14 19.73 -7.67
CA GLY A 286 -17.07 18.61 -7.52
C GLY A 286 -17.12 17.65 -8.72
N LEU A 287 -16.34 17.89 -9.78
CA LEU A 287 -16.23 16.96 -10.91
C LEU A 287 -15.53 15.67 -10.51
N PHE A 288 -14.52 15.78 -9.64
CA PHE A 288 -13.81 14.60 -9.16
C PHE A 288 -14.71 13.72 -8.29
N ASP A 289 -15.57 14.34 -7.48
CA ASP A 289 -16.56 13.66 -6.65
C ASP A 289 -17.61 12.95 -7.51
N ASP A 290 -18.00 13.52 -8.65
CA ASP A 290 -18.93 12.86 -9.58
C ASP A 290 -18.27 11.72 -10.36
N VAL A 291 -16.99 11.86 -10.73
CA VAL A 291 -16.21 10.76 -11.35
C VAL A 291 -15.97 9.64 -10.33
N LYS A 292 -15.70 10.00 -9.08
CA LYS A 292 -15.61 9.08 -7.94
C LYS A 292 -16.93 8.35 -7.76
N TRP A 293 -18.05 9.07 -7.61
CA TRP A 293 -19.37 8.47 -7.48
C TRP A 293 -19.71 7.53 -8.65
N LEU A 294 -19.45 7.94 -9.90
CA LEU A 294 -19.70 7.08 -11.05
C LEU A 294 -18.79 5.84 -11.07
N GLY A 295 -17.53 6.01 -10.65
CA GLY A 295 -16.57 4.94 -10.48
C GLY A 295 -16.97 3.97 -9.37
N GLU A 296 -17.41 4.46 -8.23
CA GLU A 296 -17.94 3.69 -7.10
C GLU A 296 -19.21 2.93 -7.48
N GLN A 297 -20.15 3.57 -8.18
CA GLN A 297 -21.34 2.89 -8.71
C GLN A 297 -20.97 1.80 -9.72
N ALA A 298 -19.97 2.05 -10.57
CA ALA A 298 -19.46 1.05 -11.50
C ALA A 298 -18.76 -0.10 -10.76
N LEU A 299 -17.96 0.18 -9.73
CA LEU A 299 -17.29 -0.82 -8.91
C LEU A 299 -18.28 -1.65 -8.09
N MET A 300 -19.30 -1.03 -7.50
CA MET A 300 -20.42 -1.70 -6.83
C MET A 300 -21.14 -2.65 -7.81
N ALA A 301 -21.36 -2.23 -9.06
CA ALA A 301 -21.99 -3.06 -10.08
C ALA A 301 -21.19 -4.33 -10.43
N VAL A 302 -19.87 -4.35 -10.17
CA VAL A 302 -19.00 -5.52 -10.37
C VAL A 302 -18.49 -6.16 -9.07
N GLY A 303 -18.99 -5.73 -7.90
CA GLY A 303 -18.61 -6.28 -6.59
C GLY A 303 -17.16 -5.98 -6.18
N LEU A 304 -16.66 -4.81 -6.56
CA LEU A 304 -15.30 -4.34 -6.32
C LEU A 304 -15.27 -3.06 -5.46
N GLU A 305 -16.29 -2.80 -4.64
CA GLU A 305 -16.37 -1.58 -3.79
C GLU A 305 -15.13 -1.34 -2.92
N ARG A 306 -14.39 -2.40 -2.54
CA ARG A 306 -13.10 -2.31 -1.81
C ARG A 306 -12.01 -1.45 -2.46
N PHE A 307 -12.14 -1.13 -3.75
CA PHE A 307 -11.21 -0.25 -4.46
C PHE A 307 -11.68 1.21 -4.48
N ALA A 308 -12.81 1.54 -3.82
CA ALA A 308 -13.34 2.90 -3.75
C ALA A 308 -12.32 3.88 -3.15
N GLU A 309 -11.67 3.52 -2.02
CA GLU A 309 -10.61 4.32 -1.40
C GLU A 309 -9.38 4.49 -2.31
N SER A 310 -9.17 3.59 -3.28
CA SER A 310 -8.10 3.76 -4.27
C SER A 310 -8.39 4.89 -5.27
N PHE A 311 -9.64 5.37 -5.38
CA PHE A 311 -9.95 6.57 -6.17
C PHE A 311 -9.41 7.85 -5.54
N GLU A 312 -9.21 7.90 -4.21
CA GLU A 312 -8.55 9.03 -3.53
C GLU A 312 -7.09 9.18 -3.98
N LEU A 313 -6.49 8.08 -4.45
CA LEU A 313 -5.14 8.04 -5.00
C LEU A 313 -5.10 8.30 -6.51
N LEU A 314 -6.26 8.36 -7.19
CA LEU A 314 -6.33 8.60 -8.63
C LEU A 314 -5.76 9.96 -9.07
N PRO A 315 -6.00 11.08 -8.36
CA PRO A 315 -5.33 12.34 -8.66
C PRO A 315 -3.80 12.19 -8.62
N LEU A 316 -3.29 11.44 -7.64
CA LEU A 316 -1.86 11.18 -7.50
C LEU A 316 -1.34 10.29 -8.63
N ALA A 317 -2.05 9.20 -8.96
CA ALA A 317 -1.71 8.29 -10.06
C ALA A 317 -1.64 9.00 -11.42
N LEU A 318 -2.56 9.95 -11.67
CA LEU A 318 -2.62 10.70 -12.92
C LEU A 318 -1.57 11.81 -12.98
N THR A 319 -1.36 12.52 -11.86
CA THR A 319 -0.42 13.64 -11.82
C THR A 319 1.03 13.17 -11.76
N LYS A 320 1.32 11.99 -11.19
CA LYS A 320 2.69 11.50 -10.99
C LYS A 320 3.48 11.32 -12.29
N PRO A 321 2.98 10.67 -13.36
CA PRO A 321 3.69 10.60 -14.65
C PRO A 321 3.86 11.97 -15.33
N LEU A 322 2.96 12.93 -15.05
CA LEU A 322 2.89 14.23 -15.70
C LEU A 322 3.79 15.29 -15.05
N SER A 323 3.79 15.37 -13.71
CA SER A 323 4.47 16.41 -12.94
C SER A 323 4.70 16.00 -11.48
N GLY A 324 5.97 16.02 -11.07
CA GLY A 324 6.37 15.64 -9.72
C GLY A 324 6.06 16.73 -8.70
N GLY A 325 6.07 18.01 -9.11
CA GLY A 325 5.59 19.10 -8.27
C GLY A 325 4.09 19.02 -7.98
N ALA A 326 3.29 18.66 -8.99
CA ALA A 326 1.85 18.45 -8.84
C ALA A 326 1.55 17.24 -7.94
N ALA A 327 2.18 16.10 -8.23
CA ALA A 327 2.03 14.88 -7.45
C ALA A 327 2.44 15.07 -5.99
N ARG A 328 3.49 15.85 -5.72
CA ARG A 328 3.86 16.24 -4.35
C ARG A 328 2.79 17.03 -3.64
N GLY A 329 2.20 18.02 -4.30
CA GLY A 329 1.13 18.80 -3.67
C GLY A 329 -0.12 17.97 -3.42
N VAL A 330 -0.47 17.06 -4.34
CA VAL A 330 -1.53 16.07 -4.10
C VAL A 330 -1.18 15.16 -2.92
N LEU A 331 0.07 14.68 -2.83
CA LEU A 331 0.49 13.87 -1.70
C LEU A 331 0.40 14.65 -0.38
N VAL A 332 0.92 15.88 -0.30
CA VAL A 332 0.87 16.69 0.93
C VAL A 332 -0.58 16.92 1.38
N ASP A 333 -1.48 17.16 0.43
CA ASP A 333 -2.91 17.30 0.67
C ASP A 333 -3.55 16.00 1.18
N LEU A 334 -3.11 14.84 0.69
CA LEU A 334 -3.53 13.53 1.22
C LEU A 334 -2.95 13.24 2.62
N LEU A 335 -1.73 13.72 2.91
CA LEU A 335 -1.08 13.52 4.21
C LEU A 335 -1.61 14.49 5.28
N ASP A 336 -2.42 15.47 4.92
CA ASP A 336 -3.02 16.40 5.86
C ASP A 336 -3.84 15.64 6.92
N LYS A 337 -3.62 15.97 8.20
CA LYS A 337 -4.27 15.33 9.35
C LYS A 337 -5.78 15.54 9.34
N ASP A 338 -6.24 16.66 8.78
CA ASP A 338 -7.66 16.99 8.71
C ASP A 338 -8.36 16.29 7.53
N ARG A 339 -7.62 15.57 6.68
CA ARG A 339 -8.16 14.85 5.51
C ARG A 339 -8.06 13.33 5.61
N PHE A 340 -6.84 12.78 5.66
CA PHE A 340 -6.61 11.34 5.84
C PHE A 340 -5.48 11.03 6.83
N GLY A 341 -4.55 11.98 7.04
CA GLY A 341 -3.37 11.78 7.88
C GLY A 341 -2.26 10.97 7.21
N PRO A 342 -1.02 11.12 7.68
CA PRO A 342 0.12 10.53 7.00
C PRO A 342 0.24 9.01 7.20
N ASP A 343 -0.26 8.47 8.31
CA ASP A 343 -0.12 7.06 8.68
C ASP A 343 -1.31 6.18 8.25
N SER A 344 -2.34 6.76 7.63
CA SER A 344 -3.50 6.03 7.12
C SER A 344 -3.18 5.18 5.88
N PHE A 345 -4.11 4.30 5.48
CA PHE A 345 -4.00 3.53 4.24
C PHE A 345 -3.73 4.40 3.00
N VAL A 346 -4.47 5.51 2.85
CA VAL A 346 -4.32 6.47 1.74
C VAL A 346 -2.98 7.22 1.85
N GLY A 347 -2.60 7.66 3.06
CA GLY A 347 -1.31 8.32 3.30
C GLY A 347 -0.11 7.43 3.01
N ASN A 348 -0.14 6.17 3.45
CA ASN A 348 0.88 5.15 3.20
C ASN A 348 0.95 4.78 1.71
N THR A 349 -0.19 4.51 1.08
CA THR A 349 -0.22 4.09 -0.33
C THR A 349 0.17 5.26 -1.24
N GLY A 350 -0.26 6.48 -0.95
CA GLY A 350 0.18 7.69 -1.64
C GLY A 350 1.69 7.94 -1.47
N SER A 351 2.22 7.69 -0.28
CA SER A 351 3.67 7.75 -0.02
C SER A 351 4.44 6.71 -0.84
N ILE A 352 3.91 5.48 -0.95
CA ILE A 352 4.48 4.43 -1.79
C ILE A 352 4.47 4.87 -3.25
N MET A 353 3.33 5.29 -3.80
CA MET A 353 3.20 5.74 -5.18
C MET A 353 4.14 6.91 -5.50
N MET A 354 4.29 7.85 -4.56
CA MET A 354 5.20 8.98 -4.73
C MET A 354 6.66 8.55 -4.76
N GLY A 355 7.05 7.59 -3.92
CA GLY A 355 8.42 7.06 -3.86
C GLY A 355 8.76 6.02 -4.92
N SER A 356 7.75 5.50 -5.64
CA SER A 356 7.91 4.31 -6.50
C SER A 356 8.24 4.59 -7.97
N THR A 357 7.96 5.80 -8.46
CA THR A 357 8.17 6.16 -9.86
C THR A 357 8.62 7.61 -9.99
N GLU A 358 9.08 7.99 -11.18
CA GLU A 358 9.50 9.34 -11.54
C GLU A 358 8.60 9.96 -12.62
N THR A 359 8.86 11.21 -12.93
CA THR A 359 8.04 12.01 -13.85
C THR A 359 8.31 11.70 -15.32
N THR A 360 7.75 10.61 -15.85
CA THR A 360 7.98 10.11 -17.22
C THR A 360 7.98 11.18 -18.30
N PHE A 361 6.95 12.02 -18.38
CA PHE A 361 6.86 13.01 -19.46
C PHE A 361 7.87 14.14 -19.31
N TYR A 362 8.14 14.57 -18.07
CA TYR A 362 9.12 15.61 -17.78
C TYR A 362 10.54 15.11 -18.08
N VAL A 363 10.91 13.96 -17.52
CA VAL A 363 12.22 13.32 -17.70
C VAL A 363 12.49 13.10 -19.19
N MET A 364 11.55 12.49 -19.93
CA MET A 364 11.70 12.30 -21.38
C MET A 364 11.86 13.62 -22.14
N SER A 365 11.05 14.64 -21.83
CA SER A 365 11.08 15.93 -22.54
C SER A 365 12.38 16.68 -22.31
N VAL A 366 12.85 16.73 -21.07
CA VAL A 366 14.09 17.40 -20.69
C VAL A 366 15.29 16.68 -21.28
N TYR A 367 15.33 15.36 -21.15
CA TYR A 367 16.50 14.56 -21.50
C TYR A 367 16.64 14.41 -23.01
N PHE A 368 15.58 14.05 -23.74
CA PHE A 368 15.65 13.99 -25.20
C PHE A 368 15.72 15.37 -25.83
N GLY A 369 15.04 16.37 -25.25
CA GLY A 369 15.11 17.76 -25.70
C GLY A 369 16.52 18.33 -25.62
N ALA A 370 17.24 18.06 -24.54
CA ALA A 370 18.61 18.54 -24.33
C ALA A 370 19.63 17.99 -25.33
N VAL A 371 19.38 16.81 -25.91
CA VAL A 371 20.27 16.17 -26.89
C VAL A 371 19.73 16.19 -28.31
N GLY A 372 18.58 16.84 -28.54
CA GLY A 372 17.99 17.02 -29.86
C GLY A 372 17.38 15.75 -30.48
N VAL A 373 17.09 14.73 -29.67
CA VAL A 373 16.40 13.52 -30.13
C VAL A 373 14.93 13.85 -30.38
N LYS A 374 14.44 13.53 -31.59
CA LYS A 374 13.07 13.83 -32.04
C LYS A 374 12.17 12.60 -32.08
N ARG A 375 12.77 11.40 -32.20
CA ARG A 375 12.08 10.12 -32.36
C ARG A 375 12.34 9.24 -31.13
N PHE A 376 11.34 9.13 -30.25
CA PHE A 376 11.45 8.45 -28.96
C PHE A 376 11.30 6.92 -29.00
N ARG A 377 10.91 6.33 -30.15
CA ARG A 377 10.74 4.87 -30.37
C ARG A 377 9.87 4.19 -29.29
N HIS A 378 10.37 3.12 -28.66
CA HIS A 378 9.70 2.34 -27.63
C HIS A 378 9.92 2.88 -26.21
N THR A 379 10.59 4.04 -26.06
CA THR A 379 10.90 4.61 -24.74
C THR A 379 9.63 4.98 -23.98
N LEU A 380 8.69 5.70 -24.62
CA LEU A 380 7.44 6.11 -23.99
C LEU A 380 6.59 4.92 -23.48
N PRO A 381 6.26 3.90 -24.31
CA PRO A 381 5.51 2.75 -23.82
C PRO A 381 6.24 1.96 -22.74
N ALA A 382 7.58 1.89 -22.78
CA ALA A 382 8.36 1.25 -21.71
C ALA A 382 8.28 2.02 -20.38
N CYS A 383 8.40 3.35 -20.41
CA CYS A 383 8.25 4.20 -19.23
C CYS A 383 6.83 4.12 -18.65
N LEU A 384 5.79 4.14 -19.48
CA LEU A 384 4.40 4.04 -19.00
C LEU A 384 4.08 2.67 -18.38
N LEU A 385 4.66 1.58 -18.90
CA LEU A 385 4.54 0.25 -18.27
C LEU A 385 5.26 0.19 -16.92
N ALA A 386 6.40 0.88 -16.79
CA ALA A 386 7.12 1.02 -15.54
C ALA A 386 6.33 1.84 -14.51
N ASP A 387 5.73 2.95 -14.94
CA ASP A 387 4.82 3.75 -14.10
C ASP A 387 3.65 2.92 -13.61
N PHE A 388 2.99 2.19 -14.51
CA PHE A 388 1.87 1.32 -14.15
C PHE A 388 2.29 0.27 -13.09
N ALA A 389 3.41 -0.42 -13.31
CA ALA A 389 3.89 -1.43 -12.37
C ALA A 389 4.31 -0.86 -11.01
N GLY A 390 4.85 0.37 -10.96
CA GLY A 390 5.24 1.04 -9.73
C GLY A 390 4.07 1.67 -8.97
N LEU A 391 2.93 1.90 -9.61
CA LEU A 391 1.72 2.47 -9.01
C LEU A 391 0.71 1.41 -8.52
N THR A 392 0.90 0.13 -8.85
CA THR A 392 0.01 -0.97 -8.40
C THR A 392 0.54 -1.65 -7.14
N ARG A 393 -0.20 -1.56 -6.01
CA ARG A 393 0.06 -2.39 -4.81
C ARG A 393 -0.30 -3.85 -5.11
N LYS A 394 0.51 -4.80 -4.62
CA LYS A 394 0.20 -6.23 -4.71
C LYS A 394 -1.01 -6.51 -3.82
N PRO A 395 -2.11 -7.10 -4.34
CA PRO A 395 -3.22 -7.52 -3.50
C PRO A 395 -2.73 -8.57 -2.48
N LEU A 396 -3.41 -8.65 -1.33
CA LEU A 396 -3.16 -9.66 -0.29
C LEU A 396 -3.01 -11.03 -0.95
N ALA A 397 -1.90 -11.72 -0.69
CA ALA A 397 -1.70 -13.02 -1.31
C ALA A 397 -2.56 -14.06 -0.56
N ILE A 398 -3.45 -14.70 -1.29
CA ILE A 398 -4.33 -15.76 -0.77
C ILE A 398 -3.71 -17.13 -1.07
N PRO A 399 -3.68 -18.07 -0.10
CA PRO A 399 -3.09 -19.39 -0.31
C PRO A 399 -3.94 -20.27 -1.24
N PRO A 400 -3.37 -21.32 -1.84
CA PRO A 400 -4.14 -22.30 -2.62
C PRO A 400 -5.18 -23.02 -1.76
N ALA A 401 -6.37 -23.27 -2.33
CA ALA A 401 -7.40 -24.05 -1.66
C ALA A 401 -6.95 -25.48 -1.38
N LEU A 402 -7.37 -26.00 -0.23
CA LEU A 402 -7.09 -27.36 0.21
C LEU A 402 -7.95 -28.37 -0.57
N ARG A 403 -7.32 -29.39 -1.16
CA ARG A 403 -7.98 -30.45 -1.92
C ARG A 403 -7.76 -31.83 -1.27
N PRO A 404 -8.72 -32.77 -1.40
CA PRO A 404 -8.49 -34.15 -0.98
C PRO A 404 -7.22 -34.71 -1.61
N GLY A 405 -6.40 -35.38 -0.81
CA GLY A 405 -5.08 -35.85 -1.19
C GLY A 405 -3.95 -34.87 -0.88
N ASP A 406 -4.21 -33.61 -0.55
CA ASP A 406 -3.14 -32.66 -0.24
C ASP A 406 -2.37 -33.04 1.03
N ALA A 407 -1.11 -32.61 1.09
CA ALA A 407 -0.31 -32.76 2.29
C ALA A 407 -0.56 -31.62 3.28
N ILE A 408 -0.74 -31.99 4.55
CA ILE A 408 -0.96 -31.07 5.66
C ILE A 408 0.20 -31.24 6.64
N SER A 409 1.02 -30.20 6.78
CA SER A 409 2.09 -30.16 7.75
C SER A 409 1.53 -29.89 9.14
N ILE A 410 1.77 -30.78 10.08
CA ILE A 410 1.41 -30.61 11.48
C ILE A 410 2.61 -30.03 12.23
N VAL A 411 2.37 -28.92 12.93
CA VAL A 411 3.40 -28.20 13.70
C VAL A 411 2.94 -27.96 15.13
N ALA A 412 3.87 -27.83 16.06
CA ALA A 412 3.59 -27.52 17.47
C ALA A 412 4.33 -26.25 17.90
N PRO A 413 3.95 -25.06 17.40
CA PRO A 413 4.67 -23.82 17.73
C PRO A 413 4.46 -23.37 19.18
N ALA A 414 3.49 -23.94 19.90
CA ALA A 414 3.17 -23.64 21.30
C ALA A 414 3.43 -24.85 22.22
N SER A 415 2.38 -25.46 22.76
CA SER A 415 2.46 -26.53 23.77
C SER A 415 2.28 -27.94 23.17
N SER A 416 2.74 -28.98 23.89
CA SER A 416 2.57 -30.38 23.48
C SER A 416 1.13 -30.88 23.61
N PRO A 417 0.63 -31.71 22.67
CA PRO A 417 -0.62 -32.46 22.83
C PRO A 417 -0.45 -33.70 23.71
N GLN A 418 -1.56 -34.28 24.16
CA GLN A 418 -1.57 -35.65 24.69
C GLN A 418 -1.47 -36.65 23.54
N ARG A 419 -0.65 -37.69 23.70
CA ARG A 419 -0.34 -38.68 22.65
C ARG A 419 -1.59 -39.33 22.07
N ASP A 420 -2.48 -39.84 22.92
CA ASP A 420 -3.69 -40.56 22.46
C ASP A 420 -4.61 -39.67 21.60
N ARG A 421 -4.79 -38.39 22.00
CA ARG A 421 -5.59 -37.42 21.24
C ARG A 421 -4.92 -37.04 19.92
N PHE A 422 -3.60 -36.90 19.92
CA PHE A 422 -2.83 -36.63 18.71
C PHE A 422 -2.95 -37.76 17.70
N GLU A 423 -2.77 -39.00 18.13
CA GLU A 423 -2.87 -40.18 17.26
C GLU A 423 -4.29 -40.33 16.69
N ALA A 424 -5.33 -40.12 17.50
CA ALA A 424 -6.72 -40.08 17.03
C ALA A 424 -6.95 -38.98 15.97
N ALA A 425 -6.42 -37.77 16.20
CA ALA A 425 -6.56 -36.66 15.26
C ALA A 425 -5.84 -36.91 13.93
N MET A 426 -4.65 -37.49 13.97
CA MET A 426 -3.89 -37.89 12.78
C MET A 426 -4.64 -38.96 11.96
N ALA A 427 -5.25 -39.94 12.63
CA ALA A 427 -6.07 -40.95 11.99
C ALA A 427 -7.33 -40.34 11.35
N ASN A 428 -8.01 -39.42 12.04
CA ASN A 428 -9.18 -38.72 11.52
C ASN A 428 -8.84 -37.81 10.32
N LEU A 429 -7.69 -37.16 10.33
CA LEU A 429 -7.22 -36.34 9.20
C LEU A 429 -6.89 -37.20 7.97
N THR A 430 -6.29 -38.38 8.20
CA THR A 430 -6.01 -39.37 7.14
C THR A 430 -7.31 -39.96 6.57
N ALA A 431 -8.29 -40.27 7.43
CA ALA A 431 -9.60 -40.79 7.02
C ALA A 431 -10.39 -39.79 6.17
N ARG A 432 -10.18 -38.48 6.37
CA ARG A 432 -10.71 -37.39 5.53
C ARG A 432 -10.01 -37.28 4.17
N GLY A 433 -9.01 -38.11 3.89
CA GLY A 433 -8.33 -38.19 2.60
C GLY A 433 -7.11 -37.27 2.46
N TYR A 434 -6.60 -36.69 3.54
CA TYR A 434 -5.40 -35.84 3.52
C TYR A 434 -4.14 -36.62 3.93
N ARG A 435 -2.96 -36.09 3.59
CA ARG A 435 -1.66 -36.68 3.95
C ARG A 435 -0.99 -35.86 5.07
N PRO A 436 -1.17 -36.21 6.35
CA PRO A 436 -0.52 -35.45 7.42
C PRO A 436 0.99 -35.75 7.47
N LYS A 437 1.81 -34.70 7.64
CA LYS A 437 3.28 -34.76 7.76
C LYS A 437 3.70 -34.16 9.11
N THR A 438 4.70 -34.76 9.74
CA THR A 438 5.31 -34.27 10.99
C THR A 438 6.82 -34.16 10.80
N TYR A 439 7.46 -33.28 11.57
CA TYR A 439 8.89 -32.97 11.42
C TYR A 439 9.73 -33.44 12.62
N ARG A 440 9.07 -33.77 13.73
CA ARG A 440 9.64 -34.32 14.97
C ARG A 440 8.51 -34.91 15.83
N ASP A 441 8.87 -35.57 16.92
CA ASP A 441 7.91 -35.94 17.96
C ASP A 441 7.71 -34.78 18.94
N PHE A 442 6.56 -34.12 18.88
CA PHE A 442 6.16 -33.04 19.79
C PHE A 442 5.19 -33.50 20.88
N CYS A 443 4.94 -34.80 21.05
CA CYS A 443 4.11 -35.35 22.14
C CYS A 443 4.88 -35.49 23.46
N THR A 444 6.17 -35.16 23.48
CA THR A 444 7.00 -35.11 24.69
C THR A 444 7.17 -33.65 25.13
N PRO A 445 6.55 -33.22 26.24
CA PRO A 445 6.59 -31.83 26.68
C PRO A 445 7.99 -31.36 27.07
N HIS A 446 8.31 -30.11 26.74
CA HIS A 446 9.45 -29.37 27.27
C HIS A 446 8.92 -28.27 28.23
N GLY A 447 8.62 -28.66 29.47
CA GLY A 447 7.88 -27.80 30.39
C GLY A 447 6.46 -27.52 29.87
N PHE A 448 6.09 -26.25 29.75
CA PHE A 448 4.83 -25.83 29.13
C PHE A 448 4.89 -25.73 27.59
N LEU A 449 6.07 -25.89 26.99
CA LEU A 449 6.30 -25.83 25.54
C LEU A 449 6.28 -27.24 24.91
N SER A 450 6.14 -27.30 23.60
CA SER A 450 6.25 -28.54 22.82
C SER A 450 7.69 -29.00 22.54
N GLY A 451 8.66 -28.14 22.83
CA GLY A 451 10.08 -28.29 22.49
C GLY A 451 10.82 -26.99 22.77
N THR A 452 12.13 -27.00 22.55
CA THR A 452 12.97 -25.80 22.59
C THR A 452 12.55 -24.80 21.50
N ASP A 453 12.94 -23.53 21.67
CA ASP A 453 12.64 -22.49 20.69
C ASP A 453 13.20 -22.87 19.30
N ASP A 454 14.42 -23.43 19.26
CA ASP A 454 15.08 -23.88 18.03
C ASP A 454 14.35 -25.04 17.35
N GLU A 455 13.88 -26.04 18.10
CA GLU A 455 13.10 -27.16 17.55
C GLU A 455 11.77 -26.68 16.96
N ARG A 456 11.09 -25.74 17.63
CA ARG A 456 9.81 -25.17 17.17
C ARG A 456 9.99 -24.30 15.92
N ILE A 457 11.04 -23.48 15.86
CA ILE A 457 11.41 -22.70 14.67
C ILE A 457 11.74 -23.63 13.50
N THR A 458 12.61 -24.63 13.73
CA THR A 458 13.06 -25.56 12.69
C THR A 458 11.90 -26.33 12.09
N GLU A 459 10.97 -26.82 12.92
CA GLU A 459 9.74 -27.48 12.48
C GLU A 459 8.84 -26.56 11.66
N LEU A 460 8.60 -25.34 12.14
CA LEU A 460 7.72 -24.39 11.47
C LEU A 460 8.28 -23.98 10.11
N GLU A 461 9.57 -23.67 10.03
CA GLU A 461 10.22 -23.32 8.77
C GLU A 461 10.35 -24.52 7.82
N ALA A 462 10.51 -25.74 8.34
CA ALA A 462 10.46 -26.95 7.51
C ALA A 462 9.09 -27.10 6.84
N ALA A 463 8.01 -26.85 7.58
CA ALA A 463 6.65 -26.82 7.04
C ALA A 463 6.45 -25.71 5.98
N PHE A 464 7.05 -24.53 6.18
CA PHE A 464 7.01 -23.44 5.20
C PHE A 464 7.80 -23.77 3.92
N ARG A 465 8.95 -24.45 4.04
CA ARG A 465 9.78 -24.86 2.90
C ARG A 465 9.20 -26.03 2.11
N ASP A 466 8.40 -26.89 2.73
CA ASP A 466 7.94 -28.14 2.09
C ASP A 466 7.09 -27.86 0.84
N PRO A 467 7.55 -28.26 -0.35
CA PRO A 467 6.83 -28.00 -1.59
C PRO A 467 5.55 -28.85 -1.75
N GLU A 468 5.37 -29.91 -0.98
CA GLU A 468 4.17 -30.75 -1.07
C GLU A 468 3.04 -30.28 -0.15
N THR A 469 3.37 -29.45 0.84
CA THR A 469 2.42 -28.98 1.85
C THR A 469 1.55 -27.85 1.30
N THR A 470 0.23 -28.04 1.33
CA THR A 470 -0.77 -27.00 1.03
C THR A 470 -1.16 -26.22 2.30
N MET A 471 -1.16 -26.89 3.45
CA MET A 471 -1.62 -26.35 4.74
C MET A 471 -0.66 -26.68 5.88
N VAL A 472 -0.40 -25.69 6.72
CA VAL A 472 0.26 -25.82 8.02
C VAL A 472 -0.81 -25.73 9.10
N LEU A 473 -1.00 -26.81 9.84
CA LEU A 473 -2.01 -26.91 10.89
C LEU A 473 -1.31 -27.06 12.24
N ALA A 474 -1.59 -26.15 13.17
CA ALA A 474 -1.09 -26.28 14.52
C ALA A 474 -1.77 -27.43 15.24
N VAL A 475 -0.96 -28.19 15.98
CA VAL A 475 -1.47 -29.33 16.73
C VAL A 475 -2.39 -28.88 17.87
N ARG A 476 -1.99 -27.80 18.56
CA ARG A 476 -2.76 -27.08 19.58
C ARG A 476 -2.16 -25.69 19.83
N GLY A 477 -2.92 -24.82 20.50
CA GLY A 477 -2.43 -23.60 21.13
C GLY A 477 -1.69 -23.88 22.45
N GLY A 478 -1.72 -22.93 23.38
CA GLY A 478 -1.04 -23.04 24.67
C GLY A 478 -0.21 -21.80 24.96
N TYR A 479 1.10 -21.93 25.01
CA TYR A 479 2.00 -20.78 25.15
C TYR A 479 3.29 -21.01 24.36
N GLY A 480 3.82 -19.96 23.74
CA GLY A 480 5.18 -19.93 23.21
C GLY A 480 5.34 -19.40 21.80
N CYS A 481 4.26 -19.16 21.04
CA CYS A 481 4.34 -18.62 19.68
C CYS A 481 5.04 -17.25 19.65
N GLY A 482 4.69 -16.36 20.59
CA GLY A 482 5.32 -15.03 20.72
C GLY A 482 6.84 -15.07 20.93
N ARG A 483 7.38 -16.16 21.51
CA ARG A 483 8.82 -16.30 21.80
C ARG A 483 9.69 -16.58 20.58
N ILE A 484 9.08 -16.95 19.45
CA ILE A 484 9.81 -17.39 18.25
C ILE A 484 9.63 -16.46 17.06
N LEU A 485 8.74 -15.45 17.15
CA LEU A 485 8.36 -14.60 16.00
C LEU A 485 9.54 -13.84 15.39
N ASP A 486 10.47 -13.35 16.21
CA ASP A 486 11.62 -12.57 15.76
C ASP A 486 12.68 -13.41 15.03
N ARG A 487 12.62 -14.74 15.19
CA ARG A 487 13.60 -15.69 14.65
C ARG A 487 13.08 -16.56 13.50
N VAL A 488 11.77 -16.61 13.29
CA VAL A 488 11.15 -17.37 12.18
C VAL A 488 11.30 -16.58 10.88
N ASP A 489 11.81 -17.24 9.83
CA ASP A 489 11.84 -16.67 8.48
C ASP A 489 10.46 -16.73 7.81
N PHE A 490 9.64 -15.70 8.06
CA PHE A 490 8.35 -15.50 7.40
C PHE A 490 8.45 -15.26 5.89
N GLY A 491 9.64 -14.91 5.37
CA GLY A 491 9.89 -14.81 3.93
C GLY A 491 9.66 -16.14 3.19
N LEU A 492 9.85 -17.28 3.88
CA LEU A 492 9.55 -18.61 3.33
C LEU A 492 8.07 -18.77 3.01
N LEU A 493 7.20 -18.31 3.92
CA LEU A 493 5.75 -18.37 3.75
C LEU A 493 5.28 -17.34 2.72
N ALA A 494 5.83 -16.12 2.74
CA ALA A 494 5.52 -15.08 1.75
C ALA A 494 5.89 -15.49 0.31
N ALA A 495 7.02 -16.19 0.14
CA ALA A 495 7.48 -16.69 -1.15
C ALA A 495 6.58 -17.81 -1.70
N ARG A 496 6.00 -18.62 -0.81
CA ARG A 496 5.10 -19.72 -1.18
C ARG A 496 3.93 -19.80 -0.19
N PRO A 497 2.85 -19.04 -0.44
CA PRO A 497 1.69 -18.99 0.45
C PRO A 497 1.08 -20.38 0.69
N LYS A 498 0.75 -20.65 1.95
CA LYS A 498 0.09 -21.87 2.44
C LYS A 498 -1.01 -21.47 3.40
N ILE A 499 -2.03 -22.30 3.54
CA ILE A 499 -3.02 -22.12 4.60
C ILE A 499 -2.31 -22.32 5.94
N VAL A 500 -2.40 -21.36 6.86
CA VAL A 500 -1.92 -21.53 8.25
C VAL A 500 -3.14 -21.47 9.16
N CYS A 501 -3.35 -22.51 9.98
CA CYS A 501 -4.53 -22.61 10.83
C CYS A 501 -4.20 -22.93 12.29
N GLY A 502 -4.90 -22.24 13.19
CA GLY A 502 -5.04 -22.57 14.60
C GLY A 502 -5.60 -21.40 15.40
N TYR A 503 -5.73 -21.51 16.72
CA TYR A 503 -6.30 -20.46 17.57
C TYR A 503 -5.61 -20.39 18.93
N SER A 504 -6.03 -19.45 19.80
CA SER A 504 -5.41 -19.15 21.10
C SER A 504 -4.04 -18.47 20.93
N ASP A 505 -2.97 -19.03 21.49
CA ASP A 505 -1.57 -18.55 21.35
C ASP A 505 -1.10 -18.35 19.90
N LEU A 506 -1.73 -19.03 18.94
CA LEU A 506 -1.47 -18.80 17.51
C LEU A 506 -1.87 -17.42 17.00
N THR A 507 -2.61 -16.64 17.79
CA THR A 507 -2.84 -15.20 17.53
C THR A 507 -1.54 -14.45 17.26
N ALA A 508 -0.45 -14.80 17.95
CA ALA A 508 0.88 -14.27 17.69
C ALA A 508 1.39 -14.57 16.28
N LEU A 509 1.18 -15.79 15.78
CA LEU A 509 1.53 -16.15 14.41
C LEU A 509 0.62 -15.49 13.39
N HIS A 510 -0.69 -15.40 13.64
CA HIS A 510 -1.64 -14.75 12.73
C HIS A 510 -1.29 -13.28 12.51
N ALA A 511 -1.02 -12.55 13.60
CA ALA A 511 -0.58 -11.16 13.54
C ALA A 511 0.74 -11.00 12.77
N ALA A 512 1.73 -11.85 13.04
CA ALA A 512 3.01 -11.82 12.33
C ALA A 512 2.87 -12.17 10.83
N ILE A 513 2.03 -13.15 10.48
CA ILE A 513 1.75 -13.52 9.08
C ILE A 513 1.09 -12.34 8.35
N GLN A 514 0.10 -11.71 8.98
CA GLN A 514 -0.57 -10.54 8.44
C GLN A 514 0.43 -9.39 8.22
N ARG A 515 1.19 -9.02 9.26
CA ARG A 515 2.12 -7.87 9.20
C ARG A 515 3.34 -8.09 8.31
N ARG A 516 3.93 -9.28 8.34
CA ARG A 516 5.19 -9.56 7.62
C ARG A 516 4.99 -10.15 6.24
N CYS A 517 3.90 -10.89 6.01
CA CYS A 517 3.66 -11.56 4.74
C CYS A 517 2.54 -10.92 3.91
N GLY A 518 1.61 -10.18 4.53
CA GLY A 518 0.40 -9.74 3.85
C GLY A 518 -0.42 -10.92 3.32
N LEU A 519 -0.57 -11.95 4.15
CA LEU A 519 -1.29 -13.19 3.84
C LEU A 519 -2.47 -13.38 4.78
N VAL A 520 -3.56 -13.94 4.27
CA VAL A 520 -4.65 -14.44 5.10
C VAL A 520 -4.19 -15.70 5.84
N SER A 521 -4.49 -15.75 7.13
CA SER A 521 -4.36 -16.95 7.98
C SER A 521 -5.71 -17.29 8.60
N PHE A 522 -5.86 -18.46 9.20
CA PHE A 522 -7.15 -18.94 9.68
C PHE A 522 -7.11 -19.15 11.19
N HIS A 523 -7.82 -18.30 11.92
CA HIS A 523 -8.21 -18.60 13.28
C HIS A 523 -9.28 -19.69 13.23
N GLY A 524 -9.03 -20.83 13.85
CA GLY A 524 -9.94 -21.97 13.78
C GLY A 524 -9.40 -23.18 14.54
N PRO A 525 -10.17 -24.27 14.62
CA PRO A 525 -9.84 -25.42 15.45
C PRO A 525 -8.46 -26.00 15.10
N ASN A 526 -7.61 -26.09 16.13
CA ASN A 526 -6.33 -26.80 16.06
C ASN A 526 -6.56 -28.31 15.85
N LEU A 527 -5.53 -29.06 15.43
CA LEU A 527 -5.63 -30.49 15.12
C LEU A 527 -6.34 -31.29 16.22
N VAL A 528 -5.89 -31.21 17.49
CA VAL A 528 -6.51 -32.03 18.55
C VAL A 528 -7.86 -31.48 19.03
N ALA A 529 -8.14 -30.19 18.83
CA ALA A 529 -9.42 -29.59 19.22
C ALA A 529 -10.53 -29.99 18.22
N GLY A 530 -10.25 -29.92 16.92
CA GLY A 530 -11.21 -30.29 15.88
C GLY A 530 -11.28 -31.79 15.58
N LEU A 531 -10.16 -32.52 15.73
CA LEU A 531 -10.06 -33.92 15.27
C LEU A 531 -9.65 -34.92 16.37
N GLY A 532 -9.36 -34.48 17.60
CA GLY A 532 -8.79 -35.32 18.69
C GLY A 532 -9.77 -36.18 19.51
N ALA A 533 -10.96 -36.46 18.98
CA ALA A 533 -12.09 -37.20 19.57
C ALA A 533 -12.94 -36.46 20.62
N GLY A 534 -14.19 -36.13 20.25
CA GLY A 534 -15.27 -35.60 21.09
C GLY A 534 -16.45 -35.07 20.26
N GLY A 535 -17.69 -35.22 20.76
CA GLY A 535 -18.98 -34.56 20.41
C GLY A 535 -19.42 -34.27 18.95
N GLU A 536 -20.72 -34.44 18.66
CA GLU A 536 -21.35 -33.99 17.39
C GLU A 536 -21.16 -32.48 17.12
N GLU A 537 -21.05 -31.64 18.15
CA GLU A 537 -20.82 -30.19 18.03
C GLU A 537 -19.44 -29.83 17.47
N GLN A 538 -18.39 -30.59 17.80
CA GLN A 538 -17.02 -30.43 17.26
C GLN A 538 -16.93 -30.80 15.77
N GLY A 539 -17.89 -31.59 15.28
CA GLY A 539 -18.00 -31.94 13.87
C GLY A 539 -18.37 -30.75 12.99
N ALA A 540 -19.35 -29.94 13.39
CA ALA A 540 -19.87 -28.86 12.55
C ALA A 540 -18.86 -27.72 12.32
N GLU A 541 -18.12 -27.33 13.36
CA GLU A 541 -17.05 -26.32 13.28
C GLU A 541 -15.85 -26.80 12.44
N THR A 542 -15.53 -28.10 12.54
CA THR A 542 -14.49 -28.73 11.72
C THR A 542 -14.91 -28.74 10.25
N GLU A 543 -16.15 -29.15 9.94
CA GLU A 543 -16.65 -29.12 8.55
C GLU A 543 -16.73 -27.70 7.99
N ALA A 544 -17.13 -26.70 8.80
CA ALA A 544 -17.09 -25.29 8.38
C ALA A 544 -15.65 -24.84 8.04
N SER A 545 -14.67 -25.23 8.86
CA SER A 545 -13.26 -24.93 8.62
C SER A 545 -12.76 -25.55 7.32
N PHE A 546 -13.00 -26.84 7.09
CA PHE A 546 -12.59 -27.52 5.85
C PHE A 546 -13.35 -27.00 4.61
N ALA A 547 -14.62 -26.59 4.76
CA ALA A 547 -15.36 -25.91 3.71
C ALA A 547 -14.65 -24.61 3.29
N MET A 548 -14.29 -23.76 4.26
CA MET A 548 -13.54 -22.53 3.99
C MET A 548 -12.16 -22.80 3.37
N PHE A 549 -11.40 -23.76 3.89
CA PHE A 549 -10.09 -24.13 3.34
C PHE A 549 -10.17 -24.62 1.90
N SER A 550 -11.26 -25.28 1.52
CA SER A 550 -11.49 -25.78 0.16
C SER A 550 -12.07 -24.73 -0.80
N GLY A 551 -12.29 -23.49 -0.33
CA GLY A 551 -12.82 -22.39 -1.13
C GLY A 551 -14.34 -22.33 -1.22
N GLN A 552 -15.06 -23.05 -0.36
CA GLN A 552 -16.50 -22.86 -0.21
C GLN A 552 -16.72 -21.57 0.58
N ASN A 553 -17.37 -20.60 -0.05
CA ASN A 553 -17.56 -19.28 0.53
C ASN A 553 -18.61 -19.33 1.65
N LEU A 554 -18.15 -19.29 2.90
CA LEU A 554 -19.00 -19.08 4.07
C LEU A 554 -19.25 -17.58 4.19
N ARG A 555 -20.21 -17.07 3.42
CA ARG A 555 -20.55 -15.64 3.42
C ARG A 555 -20.95 -15.16 4.82
N ASP A 556 -21.68 -15.96 5.59
CA ASP A 556 -22.11 -15.59 6.94
C ASP A 556 -21.39 -16.43 8.01
N ILE A 557 -20.33 -15.87 8.61
CA ILE A 557 -19.58 -16.57 9.66
C ILE A 557 -20.27 -16.44 11.03
N ALA A 558 -21.01 -15.36 11.29
CA ALA A 558 -21.58 -15.07 12.61
C ALA A 558 -23.08 -14.64 12.58
N ALA A 559 -23.94 -15.35 11.84
CA ALA A 559 -25.34 -14.97 11.71
C ALA A 559 -26.16 -15.12 13.03
N PRO A 560 -27.02 -14.15 13.40
CA PRO A 560 -27.74 -14.15 14.67
C PRO A 560 -28.91 -15.13 14.68
N ALA A 561 -29.45 -15.48 13.51
CA ALA A 561 -30.49 -16.50 13.38
C ALA A 561 -30.01 -17.90 13.82
N ARG A 562 -28.70 -18.10 13.95
CA ARG A 562 -28.06 -19.38 14.27
C ARG A 562 -27.35 -19.40 15.62
N TYR A 563 -26.97 -18.24 16.17
CA TYR A 563 -26.14 -18.12 17.37
C TYR A 563 -26.65 -16.99 18.29
N ASN A 564 -26.34 -17.06 19.59
CA ASN A 564 -26.78 -16.08 20.59
C ASN A 564 -25.91 -14.79 20.56
N VAL A 565 -25.85 -14.15 19.39
CA VAL A 565 -25.12 -12.90 19.17
C VAL A 565 -25.96 -11.74 19.70
N ARG A 566 -25.32 -10.86 20.47
CA ARG A 566 -25.91 -9.70 21.13
C ARG A 566 -25.24 -8.42 20.64
N MET A 567 -26.02 -7.36 20.51
CA MET A 567 -25.52 -6.05 20.11
C MET A 567 -25.08 -5.24 21.32
N ILE A 568 -23.89 -4.65 21.24
CA ILE A 568 -23.44 -3.61 22.17
C ILE A 568 -23.68 -2.23 21.54
N SER A 569 -23.38 -2.09 20.25
CA SER A 569 -23.57 -0.86 19.48
C SER A 569 -23.97 -1.20 18.04
N ILE A 570 -24.87 -0.40 17.47
CA ILE A 570 -25.49 -0.62 16.15
C ILE A 570 -24.65 -0.03 15.01
N GLY A 571 -25.06 -0.30 13.76
CA GLY A 571 -24.45 0.23 12.55
C GLY A 571 -23.70 -0.82 11.72
N VAL A 572 -23.04 -0.36 10.67
CA VAL A 572 -22.30 -1.19 9.72
C VAL A 572 -20.88 -0.66 9.58
N ALA A 573 -19.91 -1.57 9.60
CA ALA A 573 -18.50 -1.26 9.42
C ALA A 573 -17.87 -2.25 8.45
N GLU A 574 -16.92 -1.77 7.65
CA GLU A 574 -16.07 -2.59 6.81
C GLU A 574 -14.62 -2.35 7.22
N GLY A 575 -13.82 -3.41 7.21
CA GLY A 575 -12.42 -3.28 7.60
C GLY A 575 -11.68 -4.60 7.55
N GLU A 576 -10.37 -4.53 7.73
CA GLU A 576 -9.51 -5.71 7.83
C GLU A 576 -9.74 -6.41 9.16
N MET A 577 -9.92 -7.74 9.12
CA MET A 577 -10.06 -8.57 10.30
C MET A 577 -8.72 -8.69 11.04
N ILE A 578 -8.65 -8.18 12.26
CA ILE A 578 -7.48 -8.29 13.14
C ILE A 578 -7.85 -8.90 14.49
N GLY A 579 -6.87 -9.39 15.25
CA GLY A 579 -7.05 -9.82 16.63
C GLY A 579 -6.95 -11.33 16.83
N GLY A 580 -7.80 -11.90 17.68
CA GLY A 580 -7.76 -13.28 18.16
C GLY A 580 -7.88 -13.35 19.68
N ASN A 581 -6.95 -14.03 20.35
CA ASN A 581 -6.90 -14.09 21.81
C ASN A 581 -6.42 -12.75 22.40
N LEU A 582 -7.20 -12.15 23.30
CA LEU A 582 -6.94 -10.81 23.85
C LEU A 582 -5.61 -10.75 24.61
N ALA A 583 -5.34 -11.68 25.52
CA ALA A 583 -4.08 -11.73 26.28
C ALA A 583 -2.84 -11.82 25.37
N VAL A 584 -2.90 -12.66 24.34
CA VAL A 584 -1.80 -12.79 23.36
C VAL A 584 -1.65 -11.52 22.53
N LEU A 585 -2.76 -10.93 22.07
CA LEU A 585 -2.77 -9.67 21.33
C LEU A 585 -2.11 -8.54 22.12
N MET A 586 -2.39 -8.44 23.43
CA MET A 586 -1.78 -7.42 24.30
C MET A 586 -0.27 -7.59 24.42
N GLY A 587 0.24 -8.82 24.31
CA GLY A 587 1.68 -9.10 24.28
C GLY A 587 2.38 -8.62 23.00
N LEU A 588 1.65 -8.30 21.94
CA LEU A 588 2.19 -7.84 20.66
C LEU A 588 2.23 -6.32 20.53
N LEU A 589 1.50 -5.57 21.37
CA LEU A 589 1.48 -4.11 21.31
C LEU A 589 2.90 -3.54 21.52
N GLY A 590 3.32 -2.65 20.63
CA GLY A 590 4.66 -2.06 20.61
C GLY A 590 5.75 -2.95 19.98
N THR A 591 5.40 -4.11 19.43
CA THR A 591 6.34 -5.00 18.72
C THR A 591 6.21 -4.84 17.20
N PRO A 592 7.18 -5.31 16.39
CA PRO A 592 7.04 -5.31 14.93
C PRO A 592 5.85 -6.12 14.39
N ASP A 593 5.25 -6.98 15.23
CA ASP A 593 4.12 -7.84 14.90
C ASP A 593 2.78 -7.29 15.43
N GLU A 594 2.77 -6.08 16.00
CA GLU A 594 1.54 -5.38 16.42
C GLU A 594 0.58 -5.26 15.23
N PRO A 595 -0.68 -5.74 15.27
CA PRO A 595 -1.65 -5.57 14.18
C PRO A 595 -1.95 -4.11 13.82
N ASP A 596 -2.51 -3.87 12.64
CA ASP A 596 -2.88 -2.52 12.21
C ASP A 596 -4.33 -2.23 12.63
N PHE A 597 -4.53 -1.29 13.54
CA PHE A 597 -5.84 -1.01 14.14
C PHE A 597 -6.64 0.03 13.35
N ASP A 598 -5.99 0.81 12.48
CA ASP A 598 -6.61 1.89 11.72
C ASP A 598 -7.68 1.37 10.76
N GLY A 599 -8.94 1.71 11.01
CA GLY A 599 -10.09 1.27 10.21
C GLY A 599 -10.36 -0.24 10.28
N ALA A 600 -9.79 -0.96 11.24
CA ALA A 600 -9.88 -2.42 11.31
C ALA A 600 -11.16 -2.90 12.02
N VAL A 601 -11.59 -4.13 11.71
CA VAL A 601 -12.61 -4.84 12.48
C VAL A 601 -11.90 -5.74 13.49
N LEU A 602 -11.98 -5.36 14.77
CA LEU A 602 -11.28 -6.03 15.86
C LEU A 602 -12.04 -7.27 16.36
N LEU A 603 -11.38 -8.43 16.34
CA LEU A 603 -11.90 -9.67 16.89
C LEU A 603 -11.16 -10.00 18.17
N ILE A 604 -11.89 -10.16 19.28
CA ILE A 604 -11.28 -10.58 20.55
C ILE A 604 -12.09 -11.65 21.26
N GLU A 605 -11.38 -12.62 21.80
CA GLU A 605 -11.86 -13.70 22.66
C GLU A 605 -10.82 -13.99 23.74
N ASP A 606 -11.20 -14.63 24.85
CA ASP A 606 -10.22 -15.08 25.83
C ASP A 606 -10.72 -16.24 26.71
N THR A 607 -9.80 -16.90 27.42
CA THR A 607 -10.10 -17.99 28.34
C THR A 607 -9.24 -17.91 29.59
N GLY A 608 -9.82 -18.15 30.76
CA GLY A 608 -9.07 -18.16 32.03
C GLY A 608 -8.78 -16.76 32.61
N GLU A 609 -9.36 -15.71 32.02
CA GLU A 609 -9.12 -14.32 32.43
C GLU A 609 -10.29 -13.75 33.23
N GLU A 610 -10.03 -13.44 34.50
CA GLU A 610 -10.99 -12.78 35.39
C GLU A 610 -11.38 -11.38 34.87
N PRO A 611 -12.59 -10.87 35.17
CA PRO A 611 -13.07 -9.59 34.64
C PRO A 611 -12.10 -8.41 34.83
N TYR A 612 -11.44 -8.32 35.99
CA TYR A 612 -10.48 -7.25 36.26
C TYR A 612 -9.21 -7.33 35.39
N ARG A 613 -8.87 -8.51 34.86
CA ARG A 613 -7.74 -8.69 33.93
C ARG A 613 -8.13 -8.30 32.52
N VAL A 614 -9.35 -8.65 32.09
CA VAL A 614 -9.93 -8.18 30.83
C VAL A 614 -9.99 -6.65 30.83
N ASP A 615 -10.52 -6.05 31.89
CA ASP A 615 -10.54 -4.59 32.08
C ASP A 615 -9.14 -3.98 31.91
N ARG A 616 -8.14 -4.54 32.59
CA ARG A 616 -6.76 -4.04 32.51
C ARG A 616 -6.21 -4.10 31.08
N MET A 617 -6.50 -5.17 30.34
CA MET A 617 -6.07 -5.33 28.95
C MET A 617 -6.78 -4.34 28.02
N LEU A 618 -8.09 -4.16 28.17
CA LEU A 618 -8.85 -3.17 27.40
C LEU A 618 -8.44 -1.74 27.77
N THR A 619 -8.09 -1.49 29.04
CA THR A 619 -7.49 -0.23 29.48
C THR A 619 -6.17 0.03 28.76
N GLN A 620 -5.29 -0.96 28.65
CA GLN A 620 -4.04 -0.84 27.90
C GLN A 620 -4.32 -0.57 26.41
N LEU A 621 -5.25 -1.29 25.80
CA LEU A 621 -5.60 -1.12 24.39
C LEU A 621 -6.21 0.28 24.11
N ARG A 622 -7.02 0.79 25.04
CA ARG A 622 -7.58 2.14 24.98
C ARG A 622 -6.51 3.23 25.17
N THR A 623 -5.71 3.11 26.23
CA THR A 623 -4.73 4.15 26.60
C THR A 623 -3.52 4.19 25.67
N SER A 624 -3.27 3.12 24.92
CA SER A 624 -2.32 3.12 23.79
C SER A 624 -2.89 3.78 22.52
N GLY A 625 -4.17 4.17 22.51
CA GLY A 625 -4.84 4.84 21.38
C GLY A 625 -5.40 3.90 20.32
N ARG A 626 -5.12 2.59 20.39
CA ARG A 626 -5.49 1.62 19.35
C ARG A 626 -6.98 1.33 19.34
N LEU A 627 -7.61 1.27 20.52
CA LEU A 627 -9.04 1.00 20.60
C LEU A 627 -9.89 2.08 19.89
N GLY A 628 -9.41 3.33 19.82
CA GLY A 628 -10.12 4.42 19.14
C GLY A 628 -9.93 4.46 17.63
N GLN A 629 -9.09 3.59 17.07
CA GLN A 629 -8.78 3.54 15.63
C GLN A 629 -9.65 2.54 14.86
N ILE A 630 -10.32 1.62 15.57
CA ILE A 630 -11.06 0.53 14.94
C ILE A 630 -12.35 1.05 14.28
N ALA A 631 -12.74 0.42 13.17
CA ALA A 631 -14.02 0.68 12.51
C ALA A 631 -15.19 -0.09 13.15
N GLY A 632 -14.91 -1.19 13.86
CA GLY A 632 -15.91 -2.00 14.55
C GLY A 632 -15.29 -3.16 15.34
N ALA A 633 -16.09 -3.87 16.12
CA ALA A 633 -15.60 -5.00 16.91
C ALA A 633 -16.57 -6.20 16.95
N VAL A 634 -15.99 -7.40 16.95
CA VAL A 634 -16.69 -8.68 17.13
C VAL A 634 -16.09 -9.39 18.34
N LEU A 635 -16.88 -9.50 19.40
CA LEU A 635 -16.44 -10.09 20.66
C LEU A 635 -16.90 -11.55 20.72
N GLY A 636 -15.93 -12.46 20.72
CA GLY A 636 -16.15 -13.90 20.80
C GLY A 636 -16.49 -14.36 22.21
N TYR A 637 -16.20 -15.63 22.49
CA TYR A 637 -16.41 -16.20 23.81
C TYR A 637 -15.29 -15.83 24.78
N PHE A 638 -15.70 -15.26 25.91
CA PHE A 638 -14.86 -15.13 27.10
C PHE A 638 -15.26 -16.24 28.08
N SER A 639 -14.31 -17.09 28.46
CA SER A 639 -14.61 -18.36 29.14
C SER A 639 -13.68 -18.64 30.33
N ASP A 640 -14.02 -19.65 31.13
CA ASP A 640 -13.22 -20.16 32.25
C ASP A 640 -12.85 -19.08 33.30
N TYR A 641 -13.81 -18.24 33.69
CA TYR A 641 -13.68 -17.24 34.77
C TYR A 641 -14.83 -17.37 35.78
N ASP A 642 -14.68 -16.74 36.95
CA ASP A 642 -15.75 -16.71 37.95
C ASP A 642 -16.96 -15.87 37.49
N LYS A 643 -18.06 -16.55 37.12
CA LYS A 643 -19.31 -15.92 36.66
C LYS A 643 -20.05 -15.14 37.76
N GLU A 644 -19.70 -15.35 39.04
CA GLU A 644 -20.24 -14.58 40.17
C GLU A 644 -19.50 -13.25 40.39
N SER A 645 -18.30 -13.10 39.81
CA SER A 645 -17.50 -11.87 39.88
C SER A 645 -18.24 -10.68 39.28
N ARG A 646 -18.05 -9.49 39.88
CA ARG A 646 -18.68 -8.24 39.44
C ARG A 646 -17.64 -7.10 39.37
N PRO A 647 -17.63 -6.28 38.30
CA PRO A 647 -18.44 -6.44 37.07
C PRO A 647 -18.13 -7.76 36.34
N THR A 648 -19.11 -8.30 35.62
CA THR A 648 -18.95 -9.45 34.72
C THR A 648 -18.09 -9.04 33.52
N VAL A 649 -17.53 -10.02 32.80
CA VAL A 649 -16.80 -9.74 31.55
C VAL A 649 -17.69 -9.00 30.54
N ASP A 650 -18.96 -9.38 30.41
CA ASP A 650 -19.90 -8.71 29.51
C ASP A 650 -20.13 -7.24 29.90
N GLU A 651 -20.23 -6.94 31.20
CA GLU A 651 -20.35 -5.57 31.70
C GLU A 651 -19.08 -4.75 31.40
N VAL A 652 -17.90 -5.34 31.58
CA VAL A 652 -16.62 -4.71 31.22
C VAL A 652 -16.57 -4.45 29.70
N LEU A 653 -16.89 -5.43 28.86
CA LEU A 653 -16.89 -5.26 27.41
C LEU A 653 -17.86 -4.16 26.98
N ALA A 654 -19.07 -4.12 27.53
CA ALA A 654 -20.04 -3.07 27.23
C ALA A 654 -19.54 -1.67 27.65
N GLU A 655 -18.85 -1.55 28.79
CA GLU A 655 -18.28 -0.29 29.27
C GLU A 655 -17.19 0.27 28.35
N PHE A 656 -16.33 -0.60 27.81
CA PHE A 656 -15.24 -0.18 26.92
C PHE A 656 -15.69 0.07 25.48
N PHE A 657 -16.57 -0.78 24.95
CA PHE A 657 -16.95 -0.74 23.54
C PHE A 657 -18.20 0.11 23.26
N GLY A 658 -19.12 0.23 24.22
CA GLY A 658 -20.35 1.03 24.06
C GLY A 658 -20.10 2.50 23.71
N PRO A 659 -19.18 3.20 24.39
CA PRO A 659 -18.90 4.62 24.12
C PRO A 659 -18.15 4.91 22.81
N LEU A 660 -17.64 3.89 22.10
CA LEU A 660 -16.82 4.11 20.90
C LEU A 660 -17.62 4.63 19.70
N GLY A 661 -18.94 4.45 19.69
CA GLY A 661 -19.79 4.90 18.57
C GLY A 661 -19.62 4.09 17.27
N VAL A 662 -18.89 2.98 17.33
CA VAL A 662 -18.69 2.04 16.20
C VAL A 662 -19.59 0.81 16.37
N PRO A 663 -19.85 0.03 15.30
CA PRO A 663 -20.64 -1.20 15.38
C PRO A 663 -19.93 -2.28 16.20
N VAL A 664 -20.65 -2.87 17.16
CA VAL A 664 -20.09 -3.90 18.05
C VAL A 664 -21.10 -5.00 18.35
N ILE A 665 -20.72 -6.23 18.05
CA ILE A 665 -21.46 -7.45 18.41
C ILE A 665 -20.65 -8.29 19.40
N ALA A 666 -21.34 -9.01 20.28
CA ALA A 666 -20.73 -9.88 21.28
C ALA A 666 -21.41 -11.25 21.33
N GLY A 667 -20.70 -12.27 21.85
CA GLY A 667 -21.19 -13.65 21.85
C GLY A 667 -21.09 -14.33 20.48
N ALA A 668 -20.20 -13.85 19.62
CA ALA A 668 -19.94 -14.45 18.32
C ALA A 668 -19.33 -15.86 18.48
N PRO A 669 -19.64 -16.80 17.56
CA PRO A 669 -19.27 -18.22 17.65
C PRO A 669 -17.80 -18.50 17.34
N PHE A 670 -16.88 -17.92 18.12
CA PHE A 670 -15.45 -18.19 18.05
C PHE A 670 -14.77 -18.04 19.41
N GLY A 671 -13.63 -18.70 19.57
CA GLY A 671 -12.84 -18.70 20.80
C GLY A 671 -12.71 -20.08 21.43
N HIS A 672 -12.67 -20.15 22.76
CA HIS A 672 -12.42 -21.38 23.51
C HIS A 672 -13.69 -22.17 23.90
N GLU A 673 -14.89 -21.63 23.64
CA GLU A 673 -16.15 -22.37 23.73
C GLU A 673 -16.63 -22.84 22.35
N HIS A 674 -17.60 -23.75 22.32
CA HIS A 674 -18.17 -24.29 21.10
C HIS A 674 -19.47 -23.56 20.71
N PRO A 675 -19.71 -23.30 19.41
CA PRO A 675 -18.82 -23.64 18.28
C PRO A 675 -17.70 -22.62 18.08
N ASN A 676 -16.52 -23.08 17.63
CA ASN A 676 -15.39 -22.22 17.23
C ASN A 676 -15.26 -22.18 15.70
N LEU A 677 -15.96 -21.24 15.06
CA LEU A 677 -16.00 -21.13 13.61
C LEU A 677 -14.72 -20.53 13.01
N PRO A 678 -14.35 -20.92 11.78
CA PRO A 678 -13.15 -20.42 11.12
C PRO A 678 -13.28 -18.93 10.78
N LEU A 679 -12.24 -18.18 11.10
CA LEU A 679 -12.11 -16.75 10.85
C LEU A 679 -10.84 -16.49 10.04
N PRO A 680 -10.95 -15.95 8.80
CA PRO A 680 -9.80 -15.66 7.97
C PRO A 680 -9.18 -14.32 8.40
N MET A 681 -8.21 -14.39 9.30
CA MET A 681 -7.46 -13.23 9.82
C MET A 681 -6.73 -12.52 8.68
N GLY A 682 -6.87 -11.20 8.60
CA GLY A 682 -6.37 -10.35 7.51
C GLY A 682 -7.27 -10.28 6.28
N ALA A 683 -8.44 -10.93 6.29
CA ALA A 683 -9.45 -10.72 5.25
C ALA A 683 -10.26 -9.44 5.52
N ILE A 684 -10.70 -8.78 4.45
CA ILE A 684 -11.67 -7.69 4.54
C ILE A 684 -13.07 -8.26 4.80
N VAL A 685 -13.74 -7.70 5.80
CA VAL A 685 -15.06 -8.13 6.26
C VAL A 685 -16.00 -6.95 6.42
N ARG A 686 -17.29 -7.23 6.30
CA ARG A 686 -18.38 -6.34 6.68
C ARG A 686 -19.01 -6.85 7.97
N LEU A 687 -18.94 -6.04 9.01
CA LEU A 687 -19.69 -6.20 10.25
C LEU A 687 -21.00 -5.44 10.12
N ASP A 688 -22.12 -6.14 10.14
CA ASP A 688 -23.45 -5.55 10.21
C ASP A 688 -23.97 -5.79 11.62
N ALA A 689 -23.94 -4.78 12.49
CA ALA A 689 -24.52 -4.92 13.82
C ALA A 689 -26.05 -4.82 13.74
N ASP A 690 -26.63 -4.00 12.85
CA ASP A 690 -28.09 -3.86 12.71
C ASP A 690 -28.81 -5.19 12.41
N ALA A 691 -28.17 -6.04 11.61
CA ALA A 691 -28.49 -7.45 11.40
C ALA A 691 -27.27 -8.32 11.80
N PRO A 692 -27.07 -8.56 13.12
CA PRO A 692 -25.79 -8.97 13.72
C PRO A 692 -25.05 -10.08 12.96
N GLY A 693 -24.11 -9.72 12.10
CA GLY A 693 -23.48 -10.64 11.17
C GLY A 693 -22.10 -10.18 10.74
N LEU A 694 -21.29 -11.15 10.29
CA LEU A 694 -19.95 -10.90 9.76
C LEU A 694 -19.84 -11.54 8.39
N GLU A 695 -19.71 -10.70 7.36
CA GLU A 695 -19.65 -11.09 5.96
C GLU A 695 -18.23 -11.00 5.39
N LEU A 696 -17.80 -12.03 4.67
CA LEU A 696 -16.55 -12.00 3.89
C LEU A 696 -16.73 -11.23 2.59
N LEU A 697 -16.00 -10.13 2.45
CA LEU A 697 -16.03 -9.32 1.23
C LEU A 697 -15.03 -9.80 0.17
N GLN A 698 -14.24 -10.84 0.46
CA GLN A 698 -13.22 -11.36 -0.44
C GLN A 698 -13.06 -12.89 -0.42
N PRO A 699 -12.53 -13.50 -1.51
CA PRO A 699 -11.98 -14.83 -1.45
C PRO A 699 -10.79 -14.89 -0.49
N VAL A 700 -10.67 -16.01 0.23
CA VAL A 700 -9.62 -16.24 1.23
C VAL A 700 -8.67 -17.38 0.84
N VAL A 701 -8.97 -18.08 -0.26
CA VAL A 701 -8.12 -19.08 -0.91
C VAL A 701 -8.28 -19.02 -2.44
N LEU A 702 -7.27 -19.47 -3.18
CA LEU A 702 -7.32 -19.61 -4.64
C LEU A 702 -8.09 -20.87 -5.03
N SER A 703 -9.14 -20.71 -5.85
CA SER A 703 -9.98 -21.82 -6.32
C SER A 703 -9.31 -22.73 -7.35
#